data_AF-A0A8T1YVC0-F1
#
_entry.id   AF-A0A8T1YVC0-F1
#
_cell.length_a   1.000
_cell.length_b   1.000
_cell.length_c   1.000
_cell.angle_alpha   90.00
_cell.angle_beta   90.00
_cell.angle_gamma   90.00
#
_symmetry.space_group_name_H-M   'P 1'
#
loop_
_entity.id
_entity.type
_entity.pdbx_description
1 polymer ?
#
loop_
_entity_poly.entity_id
_entity_poly.type
_entity_poly.pdbx_seq_one_letter_code
_entity_poly.pdbx_strand_id
1 'polypeptide(L)'
;MKSGVIITIPLLLYTSFVLVCVAKECTDIPTKLSSHTLRFELLQSQNETLNTELSSHHHLTPTDDAAWSTLLPRKMLKEETDDFAWTMLYRKFKDSNSPGNFLKDVSLHDVRLDPSSIHWRAQQTNLEYLLMLDVDGLAYSFRKVAGLAAPGVPYGGWEKPDSELRGHFVGHYLSATAHMWASTHNDTLKAKMSALVSALAECQQKSGTGYLSAFPSSFFDRFEAITRVWAPYYTIHKILAGLVDQYKLAGNIQALKMATGMADYFYGRVRNVIRLYSVERHYLSLNEETGGMNDVLYQIYSITRDSKYLFLAHLFDKPCFLGVLAVQADDISGFHANTHIPIVVGSQQRYEITGDLLHKEISMFFMDIVNASHSYATGGTSVKEFWQDPKRMATTLQTENEESCTTYNMLKVSRNLFRWTKEVSYADYYERALTNGVLGIQRGTQPGRMIYMLPLGQGVSKAVTYHGWGTPYDSFWCCYGTGIESFSKLGDSIYFQEDGASPALYVTQYISSSLDWKSAGLLLSQKVNPVVSWDPYMRVTFTLSSSKVGVAKESTLNLRIPVWTNAIGAKVSLNGQPLKVPTSGNFLSIKQNWKSGDQVTMELPMTIRTEAIKDDRPEYASLQAILYGPYLLVGHTSRDWSITTQAKAVNWITPIPETYNSHLVTLSQQSGNISYVLSNTNQTITMRVSPEPGTQEAVAATFRLVTTDNSKPRISGPEALIGSLVMLEPFDFPGMIVKQATDSSLTVQASSPSDKGASSFRLVSGVDGKPGSVSLTLESKKGCFVYSDLTLKQGTKLRLECGAVVTDEKFKQAASFKLNTGINQYNPMSFVMSGTQRNFVLSPLFSFRDETYNVYFSVQT
;
A
#
# COMPACT_ATOMS: atom_id res chain seq x y z
N MET A 1 -2.49 -30.15 -84.16
CA MET A 1 -3.35 -31.35 -84.16
C MET A 1 -2.98 -32.20 -82.95
N LYS A 2 -3.92 -32.42 -82.02
CA LYS A 2 -3.91 -33.43 -80.92
C LYS A 2 -2.76 -33.30 -79.89
N SER A 3 -2.84 -33.65 -78.61
CA SER A 3 -3.86 -34.03 -77.60
C SER A 3 -3.09 -34.25 -76.28
N GLY A 4 -3.76 -34.11 -75.11
CA GLY A 4 -3.35 -34.73 -73.83
C GLY A 4 -2.73 -33.75 -72.81
N VAL A 5 -3.35 -33.27 -71.72
CA VAL A 5 -4.07 -33.87 -70.56
C VAL A 5 -3.13 -34.11 -69.35
N ILE A 6 -3.36 -33.28 -68.31
CA ILE A 6 -3.29 -33.49 -66.84
C ILE A 6 -1.90 -33.58 -66.18
N ILE A 7 -1.62 -32.65 -65.24
CA ILE A 7 -1.51 -32.82 -63.76
C ILE A 7 -0.98 -31.50 -63.17
N THR A 8 -1.84 -30.77 -62.46
CA THR A 8 -1.48 -29.64 -61.59
C THR A 8 -1.23 -30.15 -60.17
N ILE A 9 0.03 -30.15 -59.75
CA ILE A 9 0.45 -30.30 -58.35
C ILE A 9 0.67 -28.90 -57.78
N PRO A 10 0.05 -28.50 -56.65
CA PRO A 10 0.38 -27.23 -56.01
C PRO A 10 1.68 -27.39 -55.21
N LEU A 11 2.57 -26.42 -55.41
CA LEU A 11 3.86 -26.28 -54.75
C LEU A 11 3.65 -26.02 -53.24
N LEU A 12 4.11 -26.94 -52.40
CA LEU A 12 4.31 -26.73 -50.97
C LEU A 12 5.49 -25.76 -50.77
N LEU A 13 5.21 -24.50 -50.45
CA LEU A 13 6.18 -23.57 -49.88
C LEU A 13 5.82 -23.37 -48.41
N TYR A 14 6.52 -24.12 -47.57
CA TYR A 14 6.63 -23.85 -46.14
C TYR A 14 7.40 -22.54 -45.95
N THR A 15 6.72 -21.47 -45.56
CA THR A 15 7.35 -20.30 -44.95
C THR A 15 7.02 -20.32 -43.46
N SER A 16 7.90 -20.95 -42.69
CA SER A 16 7.93 -20.82 -41.24
C SER A 16 8.39 -19.39 -40.90
N PHE A 17 7.44 -18.47 -40.73
CA PHE A 17 7.71 -17.20 -40.05
C PHE A 17 7.93 -17.52 -38.58
N VAL A 18 9.19 -17.70 -38.19
CA VAL A 18 9.59 -17.55 -36.80
C VAL A 18 9.45 -16.06 -36.51
N LEU A 19 8.37 -15.69 -35.83
CA LEU A 19 8.28 -14.40 -35.14
C LEU A 19 9.38 -14.41 -34.08
N VAL A 20 10.56 -13.87 -34.41
CA VAL A 20 11.51 -13.44 -33.39
C VAL A 20 10.88 -12.20 -32.77
N CYS A 21 10.12 -12.38 -31.68
CA CYS A 21 9.76 -11.28 -30.80
C CYS A 21 11.08 -10.69 -30.29
N VAL A 22 11.51 -9.56 -30.86
CA VAL A 22 12.63 -8.79 -30.34
C VAL A 22 12.19 -8.33 -28.94
N ALA A 23 12.74 -8.97 -27.90
CA ALA A 23 12.48 -8.57 -26.53
C ALA A 23 13.00 -7.14 -26.34
N LYS A 24 12.19 -6.29 -25.71
CA LYS A 24 12.58 -4.92 -25.37
C LYS A 24 13.86 -4.96 -24.52
N GLU A 25 14.95 -4.39 -25.01
CA GLU A 25 16.19 -4.22 -24.25
C GLU A 25 15.90 -3.42 -22.96
N CYS A 26 16.70 -3.59 -21.90
CA CYS A 26 16.47 -2.99 -20.58
C CYS A 26 15.36 -3.62 -19.73
N THR A 27 14.62 -4.59 -20.26
CA THR A 27 13.78 -5.46 -19.42
C THR A 27 14.70 -6.43 -18.69
N ASP A 28 14.47 -6.73 -17.40
CA ASP A 28 15.40 -7.61 -16.71
C ASP A 28 15.29 -9.03 -17.32
N ILE A 29 16.22 -9.40 -18.23
CA ILE A 29 16.08 -10.56 -19.12
C ILE A 29 16.48 -11.85 -18.38
N PRO A 30 15.69 -12.95 -18.53
CA PRO A 30 14.39 -13.04 -19.20
C PRO A 30 13.32 -12.22 -18.47
N THR A 31 12.48 -11.47 -19.20
CA THR A 31 11.42 -10.59 -18.65
C THR A 31 10.60 -11.24 -17.54
N LYS A 32 10.26 -12.52 -17.69
CA LYS A 32 9.53 -13.30 -16.67
C LYS A 32 10.33 -13.45 -15.37
N LEU A 33 11.65 -13.64 -15.44
CA LEU A 33 12.53 -13.69 -14.28
C LEU A 33 12.64 -12.35 -13.57
N SER A 34 12.32 -11.20 -14.16
CA SER A 34 12.31 -9.95 -13.38
C SER A 34 11.32 -9.98 -12.20
N SER A 35 10.31 -10.86 -12.28
CA SER A 35 9.37 -11.06 -11.18
C SER A 35 10.03 -11.77 -10.00
N HIS A 36 10.01 -11.13 -8.83
CA HIS A 36 10.48 -11.75 -7.60
C HIS A 36 9.66 -12.99 -7.22
N THR A 37 8.34 -12.91 -7.44
CA THR A 37 7.41 -14.02 -7.24
C THR A 37 7.83 -15.23 -8.04
N LEU A 38 8.03 -15.07 -9.36
CA LEU A 38 8.43 -16.17 -10.24
C LEU A 38 9.81 -16.72 -9.88
N ARG A 39 10.78 -15.85 -9.52
CA ARG A 39 12.12 -16.30 -9.14
C ARG A 39 12.11 -17.17 -7.90
N PHE A 40 11.31 -16.79 -6.90
CA PHE A 40 11.17 -17.61 -5.71
C PHE A 40 10.60 -18.99 -6.05
N GLU A 41 9.55 -19.07 -6.88
CA GLU A 41 8.99 -20.35 -7.33
C GLU A 41 10.02 -21.21 -8.04
N LEU A 42 10.80 -20.64 -8.94
CA LEU A 42 11.81 -21.38 -9.69
C LEU A 42 12.91 -21.92 -8.80
N LEU A 43 13.35 -21.15 -7.80
CA LEU A 43 14.32 -21.61 -6.79
C LEU A 43 13.78 -22.75 -5.92
N GLN A 44 12.47 -22.77 -5.65
CA GLN A 44 11.82 -23.83 -4.87
C GLN A 44 11.44 -25.05 -5.72
N SER A 45 11.39 -24.92 -7.05
CA SER A 45 10.95 -25.98 -7.95
C SER A 45 11.99 -27.10 -8.11
N GLN A 46 11.53 -28.36 -8.08
CA GLN A 46 12.34 -29.53 -8.41
C GLN A 46 12.30 -29.89 -9.91
N ASN A 47 11.66 -29.06 -10.74
CA ASN A 47 11.48 -29.32 -12.17
C ASN A 47 12.70 -28.84 -12.96
N GLU A 48 13.66 -29.75 -13.18
CA GLU A 48 14.91 -29.48 -13.91
C GLU A 48 14.66 -28.99 -15.35
N THR A 49 13.62 -29.47 -16.02
CA THR A 49 13.30 -29.08 -17.40
C THR A 49 12.89 -27.61 -17.49
N LEU A 50 11.99 -27.16 -16.61
CA LEU A 50 11.57 -25.75 -16.54
C LEU A 50 12.75 -24.83 -16.18
N ASN A 51 13.58 -25.26 -15.23
CA ASN A 51 14.79 -24.54 -14.85
C ASN A 51 15.79 -24.45 -16.01
N THR A 52 15.95 -25.51 -16.79
CA THR A 52 16.86 -25.54 -17.96
C THR A 52 16.32 -24.68 -19.10
N GLU A 53 15.01 -24.73 -19.38
CA GLU A 53 14.36 -23.93 -20.43
C GLU A 53 14.49 -22.43 -20.15
N LEU A 54 14.17 -21.99 -18.93
CA LEU A 54 14.31 -20.57 -18.53
C LEU A 54 15.76 -20.12 -18.42
N SER A 55 16.69 -21.04 -18.11
CA SER A 55 18.13 -20.74 -18.09
C SER A 55 18.74 -20.70 -19.49
N SER A 56 18.20 -21.45 -20.46
CA SER A 56 18.67 -21.48 -21.86
C SER A 56 18.47 -20.14 -22.59
N HIS A 57 17.53 -19.30 -22.11
CA HIS A 57 17.32 -17.94 -22.59
C HIS A 57 18.38 -16.93 -22.10
N HIS A 58 19.34 -17.34 -21.26
CA HIS A 58 20.48 -16.48 -20.87
C HIS A 58 21.60 -16.46 -21.92
N HIS A 59 21.42 -17.16 -23.05
CA HIS A 59 22.29 -17.02 -24.21
C HIS A 59 21.82 -15.84 -25.05
N LEU A 60 22.36 -14.66 -24.79
CA LEU A 60 22.36 -13.61 -25.81
C LEU A 60 23.22 -14.11 -26.98
N THR A 61 22.60 -14.30 -28.13
CA THR A 61 23.33 -14.35 -29.40
C THR A 61 23.95 -12.97 -29.61
N PRO A 62 25.27 -12.86 -29.87
CA PRO A 62 25.87 -11.58 -30.21
C PRO A 62 25.37 -11.17 -31.59
N THR A 63 24.39 -10.27 -31.64
CA THR A 63 23.99 -9.61 -32.87
C THR A 63 23.95 -8.10 -32.67
N ASP A 64 24.82 -7.47 -33.47
CA ASP A 64 24.89 -6.08 -33.91
C ASP A 64 25.52 -5.01 -33.00
N ASP A 65 26.81 -5.24 -32.75
CA ASP A 65 27.82 -4.30 -32.24
C ASP A 65 28.21 -3.16 -33.24
N ALA A 66 27.34 -2.83 -34.20
CA ALA A 66 27.71 -1.98 -35.35
C ALA A 66 27.01 -0.62 -35.43
N ALA A 67 25.99 -0.32 -34.62
CA ALA A 67 25.27 0.95 -34.73
C ALA A 67 25.86 2.08 -33.85
N TRP A 68 26.47 1.75 -32.71
CA TRP A 68 26.99 2.74 -31.75
C TRP A 68 28.51 2.92 -31.80
N SER A 69 29.23 2.00 -32.46
CA SER A 69 30.70 2.00 -32.55
C SER A 69 31.29 3.06 -33.49
N THR A 70 30.43 3.81 -34.20
CA THR A 70 30.84 4.88 -35.14
C THR A 70 30.74 6.30 -34.56
N LEU A 71 30.23 6.48 -33.33
CA LEU A 71 30.02 7.80 -32.74
C LEU A 71 31.04 8.24 -31.68
N LEU A 72 32.07 7.44 -31.37
CA LEU A 72 33.13 7.84 -30.44
C LEU A 72 34.55 7.50 -30.94
N PRO A 73 35.52 8.44 -30.86
CA PRO A 73 36.88 8.20 -31.36
C PRO A 73 37.62 7.13 -30.54
N ARG A 74 38.09 6.08 -31.21
CA ARG A 74 38.86 4.93 -30.66
C ARG A 74 40.29 5.27 -30.19
N LYS A 75 40.55 6.45 -29.63
CA LYS A 75 41.90 6.82 -29.17
C LYS A 75 41.86 7.60 -27.86
N MET A 76 41.60 6.95 -26.73
CA MET A 76 41.98 7.43 -25.39
C MET A 76 41.99 6.28 -24.38
N LEU A 77 43.05 5.46 -24.32
CA LEU A 77 43.24 4.47 -23.25
C LEU A 77 44.73 4.31 -22.90
N LYS A 78 45.19 5.09 -21.91
CA LYS A 78 46.37 4.89 -21.05
C LYS A 78 46.02 5.46 -19.67
N GLU A 79 46.55 4.89 -18.59
CA GLU A 79 46.19 5.17 -17.17
C GLU A 79 46.01 6.66 -16.81
N GLU A 80 46.86 7.57 -17.31
CA GLU A 80 46.75 9.01 -17.02
C GLU A 80 45.58 9.71 -17.75
N THR A 81 45.11 9.14 -18.85
CA THR A 81 44.00 9.68 -19.66
C THR A 81 42.62 9.35 -19.08
N ASP A 82 42.49 8.24 -18.37
CA ASP A 82 41.23 7.85 -17.71
C ASP A 82 40.95 8.78 -16.54
N ASP A 83 41.92 8.98 -15.63
CA ASP A 83 41.76 9.95 -14.53
C ASP A 83 41.47 11.36 -15.05
N PHE A 84 42.04 11.76 -16.20
CA PHE A 84 41.73 13.03 -16.85
C PHE A 84 40.32 13.06 -17.46
N ALA A 85 39.86 12.00 -18.12
CA ALA A 85 38.50 11.87 -18.66
C ALA A 85 37.44 11.80 -17.54
N TRP A 86 37.74 11.12 -16.44
CA TRP A 86 36.92 11.07 -15.23
C TRP A 86 36.87 12.42 -14.51
N THR A 87 38.00 13.14 -14.46
CA THR A 87 38.07 14.51 -13.95
C THR A 87 37.31 15.49 -14.85
N MET A 88 37.31 15.28 -16.18
CA MET A 88 36.53 16.05 -17.15
C MET A 88 35.02 15.79 -17.00
N LEU A 89 34.61 14.54 -16.81
CA LEU A 89 33.22 14.17 -16.50
C LEU A 89 32.76 14.82 -15.19
N TYR A 90 33.61 14.78 -14.16
CA TYR A 90 33.40 15.45 -12.88
C TYR A 90 33.31 16.98 -13.01
N ARG A 91 34.19 17.62 -13.80
CA ARG A 91 34.09 19.06 -14.11
C ARG A 91 32.79 19.40 -14.80
N LYS A 92 32.35 18.57 -15.76
CA LYS A 92 31.06 18.71 -16.45
C LYS A 92 29.86 18.58 -15.49
N PHE A 93 29.92 17.70 -14.49
CA PHE A 93 28.90 17.59 -13.43
C PHE A 93 28.97 18.70 -12.37
N LYS A 94 30.09 19.41 -12.28
CA LYS A 94 30.28 20.53 -11.33
C LYS A 94 29.92 21.88 -11.94
N ASP A 95 30.06 22.02 -13.26
CA ASP A 95 29.70 23.23 -14.01
C ASP A 95 28.18 23.37 -14.25
N SER A 96 27.38 22.38 -13.83
CA SER A 96 25.92 22.52 -13.74
C SER A 96 25.54 23.36 -12.51
N ASN A 97 24.59 24.29 -12.71
CA ASN A 97 24.20 25.35 -11.78
C ASN A 97 23.98 24.90 -10.32
N SER A 98 24.15 25.85 -9.39
CA SER A 98 23.82 25.69 -7.96
C SER A 98 22.48 24.96 -7.77
N PRO A 99 22.40 23.98 -6.85
CA PRO A 99 21.15 23.28 -6.57
C PRO A 99 20.04 24.28 -6.24
N GLY A 100 18.83 24.00 -6.73
CA GLY A 100 17.67 24.87 -6.57
C GLY A 100 17.29 25.09 -5.10
N ASN A 101 16.53 26.14 -4.82
CA ASN A 101 15.98 26.40 -3.48
C ASN A 101 14.84 25.42 -3.17
N PHE A 102 15.19 24.19 -2.78
CA PHE A 102 14.24 23.13 -2.45
C PHE A 102 13.73 23.24 -1.02
N LEU A 103 12.49 22.80 -0.78
CA LEU A 103 12.01 22.61 0.59
C LEU A 103 12.84 21.54 1.31
N LYS A 104 13.15 21.82 2.57
CA LYS A 104 13.83 20.89 3.47
C LYS A 104 12.80 20.00 4.16
N ASP A 105 13.19 18.76 4.37
CA ASP A 105 12.43 17.84 5.20
C ASP A 105 12.47 18.29 6.66
N VAL A 106 11.33 18.17 7.34
CA VAL A 106 11.28 18.27 8.79
C VAL A 106 11.77 16.96 9.39
N SER A 107 12.62 17.04 10.42
CA SER A 107 13.15 15.83 11.07
C SER A 107 12.05 15.01 11.71
N LEU A 108 12.06 13.69 11.48
CA LEU A 108 11.17 12.74 12.18
C LEU A 108 11.34 12.78 13.70
N HIS A 109 12.51 13.19 14.20
CA HIS A 109 12.72 13.39 15.63
C HIS A 109 11.78 14.44 16.23
N ASP A 110 11.28 15.35 15.41
CA ASP A 110 10.53 16.53 15.84
C ASP A 110 9.03 16.37 15.58
N VAL A 111 8.59 15.26 14.97
CA VAL A 111 7.17 14.98 14.66
C VAL A 111 6.65 13.79 15.48
N ARG A 112 5.56 13.97 16.22
CA ARG A 112 4.87 12.88 16.93
C ARG A 112 3.43 12.75 16.47
N LEU A 113 3.05 11.55 16.06
CA LEU A 113 1.66 11.22 15.71
C LEU A 113 0.81 11.18 16.98
N ASP A 114 -0.42 11.67 16.88
CA ASP A 114 -1.38 11.66 17.98
C ASP A 114 -1.88 10.22 18.25
N PRO A 115 -1.87 9.72 19.51
CA PRO A 115 -2.31 8.38 19.86
C PRO A 115 -3.74 8.02 19.44
N SER A 116 -4.62 9.00 19.24
CA SER A 116 -5.99 8.76 18.78
C SER A 116 -6.09 8.56 17.27
N SER A 117 -4.99 8.69 16.52
CA SER A 117 -5.00 8.59 15.05
C SER A 117 -4.77 7.16 14.57
N ILE A 118 -5.36 6.82 13.41
CA ILE A 118 -5.13 5.53 12.74
C ILE A 118 -3.65 5.35 12.34
N HIS A 119 -2.97 6.45 12.01
CA HIS A 119 -1.56 6.47 11.63
C HIS A 119 -0.67 6.08 12.81
N TRP A 120 -0.94 6.61 14.00
CA TRP A 120 -0.23 6.20 15.21
C TRP A 120 -0.46 4.71 15.50
N ARG A 121 -1.71 4.22 15.39
CA ARG A 121 -2.02 2.81 15.59
C ARG A 121 -1.26 1.90 14.62
N ALA A 122 -1.19 2.26 13.34
CA ALA A 122 -0.42 1.52 12.34
C ALA A 122 1.09 1.54 12.62
N GLN A 123 1.63 2.70 13.04
CA GLN A 123 3.01 2.82 13.50
C GLN A 123 3.31 1.91 14.69
N GLN A 124 2.42 1.86 15.69
CA GLN A 124 2.61 1.00 16.86
C GLN A 124 2.54 -0.49 16.52
N THR A 125 1.59 -0.93 15.69
CA THR A 125 1.53 -2.32 15.22
C THR A 125 2.83 -2.72 14.51
N ASN A 126 3.44 -1.80 13.76
CA ASN A 126 4.73 -2.05 13.13
C ASN A 126 5.90 -2.03 14.12
N LEU A 127 5.88 -1.14 15.13
CA LEU A 127 6.88 -1.12 16.20
C LEU A 127 6.90 -2.44 16.96
N GLU A 128 5.71 -2.96 17.31
CA GLU A 128 5.56 -4.28 17.93
C GLU A 128 6.22 -5.37 17.06
N TYR A 129 5.97 -5.36 15.75
CA TYR A 129 6.60 -6.32 14.84
C TYR A 129 8.14 -6.19 14.80
N LEU A 130 8.68 -4.97 14.71
CA LEU A 130 10.12 -4.75 14.70
C LEU A 130 10.80 -5.23 15.99
N LEU A 131 10.11 -5.14 17.13
CA LEU A 131 10.59 -5.62 18.43
C LEU A 131 10.51 -7.16 18.54
N MET A 132 9.59 -7.81 17.84
CA MET A 132 9.45 -9.28 17.81
C MET A 132 10.62 -9.99 17.14
N LEU A 133 11.31 -9.33 16.20
CA LEU A 133 12.39 -9.96 15.44
C LEU A 133 13.68 -10.02 16.25
N ASP A 134 14.24 -11.22 16.37
CA ASP A 134 15.51 -11.51 17.02
C ASP A 134 16.73 -11.06 16.19
N VAL A 135 17.72 -10.45 16.86
CA VAL A 135 18.93 -9.89 16.22
C VAL A 135 19.84 -11.00 15.70
N ASP A 136 19.95 -12.10 16.46
CA ASP A 136 20.79 -13.23 16.08
C ASP A 136 20.22 -13.97 14.87
N GLY A 137 18.90 -14.12 14.78
CA GLY A 137 18.20 -14.58 13.57
C GLY A 137 18.44 -13.69 12.35
N LEU A 138 18.37 -12.35 12.51
CA LEU A 138 18.65 -11.40 11.41
C LEU A 138 20.13 -11.47 10.96
N ALA A 139 21.07 -11.62 11.89
CA ALA A 139 22.49 -11.70 11.58
C ALA A 139 22.96 -13.09 11.11
N TYR A 140 22.11 -14.11 11.18
CA TYR A 140 22.49 -15.51 11.00
C TYR A 140 23.25 -15.76 9.69
N SER A 141 22.66 -15.40 8.55
CA SER A 141 23.24 -15.67 7.22
C SER A 141 24.51 -14.86 6.97
N PHE A 142 24.59 -13.63 7.49
CA PHE A 142 25.80 -12.79 7.43
C PHE A 142 26.96 -13.42 8.20
N ARG A 143 26.70 -13.92 9.41
CA ARG A 143 27.70 -14.62 10.23
C ARG A 143 28.19 -15.89 9.56
N LYS A 144 27.28 -16.67 8.94
CA LYS A 144 27.66 -17.87 8.17
C LYS A 144 28.60 -17.53 7.01
N VAL A 145 28.29 -16.49 6.23
CA VAL A 145 29.17 -16.05 5.12
C VAL A 145 30.52 -15.56 5.62
N ALA A 146 30.56 -14.86 6.75
CA ALA A 146 31.82 -14.39 7.36
C ALA A 146 32.63 -15.49 8.06
N GLY A 147 32.13 -16.73 8.12
CA GLY A 147 32.79 -17.82 8.86
C GLY A 147 32.76 -17.65 10.39
N LEU A 148 31.77 -16.92 10.90
CA LEU A 148 31.54 -16.70 12.33
C LEU A 148 30.51 -17.68 12.89
N ALA A 149 30.52 -17.87 14.22
CA ALA A 149 29.45 -18.58 14.90
C ALA A 149 28.13 -17.83 14.71
N ALA A 150 27.09 -18.50 14.25
CA ALA A 150 25.78 -17.91 14.01
C ALA A 150 24.78 -18.47 15.03
N PRO A 151 24.74 -17.93 16.27
CA PRO A 151 23.65 -18.23 17.19
C PRO A 151 22.34 -17.66 16.59
N GLY A 152 21.20 -18.22 17.00
CA GLY A 152 19.87 -17.84 16.48
C GLY A 152 19.29 -18.83 15.46
N VAL A 153 18.02 -18.65 15.16
CA VAL A 153 17.27 -19.44 14.17
C VAL A 153 17.16 -18.61 12.89
N PRO A 154 17.56 -19.12 11.70
CA PRO A 154 17.36 -18.40 10.46
C PRO A 154 15.88 -18.21 10.17
N TYR A 155 15.54 -17.06 9.61
CA TYR A 155 14.17 -16.78 9.17
C TYR A 155 13.79 -17.54 7.90
N GLY A 156 12.47 -17.69 7.70
CA GLY A 156 11.89 -18.36 6.54
C GLY A 156 11.75 -17.44 5.32
N GLY A 157 10.86 -17.83 4.40
CA GLY A 157 10.55 -17.05 3.20
C GLY A 157 11.75 -16.73 2.32
N TRP A 158 11.88 -15.47 1.91
CA TRP A 158 13.00 -15.01 1.07
C TRP A 158 14.30 -14.76 1.86
N GLU A 159 14.27 -14.88 3.19
CA GLU A 159 15.44 -14.81 4.07
C GLU A 159 16.04 -16.19 4.42
N LYS A 160 15.47 -17.28 3.89
CA LYS A 160 16.01 -18.63 4.11
C LYS A 160 17.49 -18.71 3.70
N PRO A 161 18.31 -19.53 4.39
CA PRO A 161 19.74 -19.64 4.09
C PRO A 161 20.10 -20.04 2.65
N ASP A 162 19.19 -20.72 1.95
CA ASP A 162 19.32 -21.15 0.56
C ASP A 162 18.70 -20.18 -0.46
N SER A 163 17.97 -19.16 -0.01
CA SER A 163 17.42 -18.10 -0.88
C SER A 163 18.52 -17.20 -1.41
N GLU A 164 18.53 -16.93 -2.72
CA GLU A 164 19.53 -16.03 -3.31
C GLU A 164 19.34 -14.55 -2.94
N LEU A 165 18.13 -14.15 -2.48
CA LEU A 165 17.82 -12.77 -2.09
C LEU A 165 18.06 -12.48 -0.60
N ARG A 166 18.44 -13.48 0.21
CA ARG A 166 18.62 -13.34 1.66
C ARG A 166 19.53 -12.15 2.03
N GLY A 167 19.24 -11.52 3.16
CA GLY A 167 19.87 -10.29 3.64
C GLY A 167 19.15 -9.01 3.20
N HIS A 168 18.28 -9.06 2.20
CA HIS A 168 17.57 -7.87 1.73
C HIS A 168 16.62 -7.30 2.79
N PHE A 169 15.88 -8.15 3.52
CA PHE A 169 14.99 -7.71 4.58
C PHE A 169 15.79 -7.16 5.76
N VAL A 170 16.97 -7.71 6.05
CA VAL A 170 17.85 -7.18 7.10
C VAL A 170 18.29 -5.75 6.78
N GLY A 171 18.57 -5.45 5.50
CA GLY A 171 18.78 -4.07 5.03
C GLY A 171 17.57 -3.17 5.28
N HIS A 172 16.37 -3.62 4.90
CA HIS A 172 15.12 -2.90 5.18
C HIS A 172 14.87 -2.71 6.68
N TYR A 173 15.20 -3.69 7.52
CA TYR A 173 15.06 -3.61 8.98
C TYR A 173 15.97 -2.53 9.57
N LEU A 174 17.19 -2.37 9.06
CA LEU A 174 18.08 -1.28 9.46
C LEU A 174 17.45 0.09 9.14
N SER A 175 16.89 0.30 7.94
CA SER A 175 16.18 1.54 7.59
C SER A 175 14.93 1.76 8.46
N ALA A 176 14.08 0.73 8.57
CA ALA A 176 12.84 0.80 9.33
C ALA A 176 13.07 1.12 10.80
N THR A 177 14.04 0.47 11.45
CA THR A 177 14.34 0.73 12.86
C THR A 177 14.93 2.12 13.09
N ALA A 178 15.74 2.65 12.18
CA ALA A 178 16.23 4.03 12.25
C ALA A 178 15.07 5.04 12.15
N HIS A 179 14.18 4.87 11.15
CA HIS A 179 12.98 5.69 11.00
C HIS A 179 12.02 5.59 12.19
N MET A 180 11.77 4.36 12.67
CA MET A 180 10.86 4.13 13.78
C MET A 180 11.41 4.73 15.08
N TRP A 181 12.71 4.57 15.33
CA TRP A 181 13.35 5.18 16.49
C TRP A 181 13.31 6.71 16.41
N ALA A 182 13.59 7.31 15.25
CA ALA A 182 13.42 8.76 15.07
C ALA A 182 11.99 9.22 15.36
N SER A 183 11.00 8.45 14.90
CA SER A 183 9.58 8.77 15.06
C SER A 183 9.02 8.58 16.48
N THR A 184 9.61 7.68 17.28
CA THR A 184 9.02 7.24 18.56
C THR A 184 9.93 7.44 19.78
N HIS A 185 11.24 7.57 19.56
CA HIS A 185 12.29 7.52 20.60
C HIS A 185 12.22 6.27 21.49
N ASN A 186 11.81 5.12 20.95
CA ASN A 186 11.78 3.87 21.72
C ASN A 186 13.20 3.32 21.99
N ASP A 187 13.63 3.35 23.25
CA ASP A 187 14.99 2.92 23.64
C ASP A 187 15.25 1.42 23.49
N THR A 188 14.21 0.58 23.62
CA THR A 188 14.35 -0.88 23.40
C THR A 188 14.69 -1.17 21.94
N LEU A 189 14.02 -0.47 21.02
CA LEU A 189 14.33 -0.56 19.59
C LEU A 189 15.73 -0.02 19.29
N LYS A 190 16.13 1.09 19.92
CA LYS A 190 17.48 1.65 19.78
C LYS A 190 18.56 0.65 20.15
N ALA A 191 18.37 -0.09 21.25
CA ALA A 191 19.30 -1.13 21.68
C ALA A 191 19.37 -2.27 20.64
N LYS A 192 18.22 -2.77 20.16
CA LYS A 192 18.16 -3.83 19.13
C LYS A 192 18.82 -3.43 17.82
N MET A 193 18.50 -2.25 17.28
CA MET A 193 19.09 -1.80 16.00
C MET A 193 20.60 -1.59 16.12
N SER A 194 21.07 -1.06 17.26
CA SER A 194 22.51 -0.88 17.52
C SER A 194 23.23 -2.23 17.62
N ALA A 195 22.63 -3.20 18.30
CA ALA A 195 23.18 -4.55 18.40
C ALA A 195 23.29 -5.24 17.03
N LEU A 196 22.30 -5.05 16.15
CA LEU A 196 22.36 -5.57 14.78
C LEU A 196 23.49 -4.91 13.98
N VAL A 197 23.63 -3.58 14.04
CA VAL A 197 24.75 -2.88 13.37
C VAL A 197 26.09 -3.42 13.86
N SER A 198 26.26 -3.63 15.18
CA SER A 198 27.48 -4.20 15.74
C SER A 198 27.75 -5.63 15.25
N ALA A 199 26.72 -6.50 15.22
CA ALA A 199 26.86 -7.87 14.72
C ALA A 199 27.25 -7.92 13.23
N LEU A 200 26.69 -7.03 12.41
CA LEU A 200 27.04 -6.91 10.99
C LEU A 200 28.44 -6.30 10.80
N ALA A 201 28.85 -5.36 11.66
CA ALA A 201 30.19 -4.79 11.65
C ALA A 201 31.26 -5.85 11.92
N GLU A 202 31.02 -6.77 12.86
CA GLU A 202 31.91 -7.91 13.12
C GLU A 202 32.05 -8.80 11.88
N CYS A 203 30.95 -9.07 11.18
CA CYS A 203 30.97 -9.84 9.92
C CYS A 203 31.82 -9.15 8.85
N GLN A 204 31.63 -7.84 8.64
CA GLN A 204 32.40 -7.08 7.65
C GLN A 204 33.88 -7.00 8.01
N GLN A 205 34.21 -6.81 9.29
CA GLN A 205 35.59 -6.77 9.77
C GLN A 205 36.29 -8.11 9.59
N LYS A 206 35.59 -9.22 9.86
CA LYS A 206 36.13 -10.58 9.65
C LYS A 206 36.46 -10.86 8.19
N SER A 207 35.65 -10.33 7.26
CA SER A 207 35.92 -10.40 5.82
C SER A 207 37.16 -9.59 5.42
N GLY A 208 37.42 -8.45 6.06
CA GLY A 208 38.63 -7.63 5.87
C GLY A 208 38.70 -6.86 4.54
N THR A 209 37.68 -6.97 3.68
CA THR A 209 37.66 -6.39 2.33
C THR A 209 36.71 -5.19 2.16
N GLY A 210 35.91 -4.89 3.19
CA GLY A 210 34.77 -3.97 3.08
C GLY A 210 33.47 -4.62 2.59
N TYR A 211 33.53 -5.87 2.11
CA TYR A 211 32.34 -6.62 1.69
C TYR A 211 31.45 -7.00 2.88
N LEU A 212 30.13 -6.81 2.71
CA LEU A 212 29.10 -7.25 3.64
C LEU A 212 27.86 -7.69 2.85
N SER A 213 27.45 -8.95 3.04
CA SER A 213 26.21 -9.52 2.51
C SER A 213 25.87 -10.81 3.27
N ALA A 214 24.63 -11.29 3.14
CA ALA A 214 24.20 -12.60 3.62
C ALA A 214 24.50 -13.73 2.61
N PHE A 215 25.08 -13.41 1.45
CA PHE A 215 25.56 -14.36 0.43
C PHE A 215 27.03 -14.09 0.06
N PRO A 216 27.74 -15.05 -0.57
CA PRO A 216 29.15 -14.84 -0.95
C PRO A 216 29.31 -13.89 -2.15
N SER A 217 30.50 -13.30 -2.29
CA SER A 217 30.81 -12.37 -3.39
C SER A 217 30.70 -12.99 -4.78
N SER A 218 30.71 -14.31 -4.91
CA SER A 218 30.56 -15.03 -6.18
C SER A 218 29.22 -14.80 -6.88
N PHE A 219 28.21 -14.30 -6.17
CA PHE A 219 26.96 -13.87 -6.80
C PHE A 219 27.17 -12.67 -7.72
N PHE A 220 28.12 -11.78 -7.40
CA PHE A 220 28.49 -10.69 -8.29
C PHE A 220 29.35 -11.17 -9.46
N ASP A 221 30.14 -12.24 -9.29
CA ASP A 221 30.86 -12.84 -10.42
C ASP A 221 29.84 -13.34 -11.46
N ARG A 222 28.74 -13.96 -11.00
CA ARG A 222 27.62 -14.39 -11.84
C ARG A 222 26.90 -13.22 -12.51
N PHE A 223 26.60 -12.17 -11.75
CA PHE A 223 25.94 -10.95 -12.24
C PHE A 223 26.75 -10.31 -13.39
N GLU A 224 28.04 -10.13 -13.18
CA GLU A 224 28.96 -9.49 -14.15
C GLU A 224 29.23 -10.40 -15.36
N ALA A 225 29.18 -11.71 -15.14
CA ALA A 225 29.19 -12.71 -16.20
C ALA A 225 27.86 -12.79 -16.99
N ILE A 226 26.80 -12.07 -16.57
CA ILE A 226 25.44 -12.14 -17.13
C ILE A 226 24.94 -13.59 -17.10
N THR A 227 25.19 -14.23 -15.98
CA THR A 227 24.65 -15.56 -15.68
C THR A 227 23.56 -15.40 -14.64
N ARG A 228 22.55 -16.27 -14.69
CA ARG A 228 21.39 -16.25 -13.78
C ARG A 228 21.86 -16.04 -12.35
N VAL A 229 21.32 -15.06 -11.64
CA VAL A 229 21.49 -14.82 -10.19
C VAL A 229 20.37 -13.90 -9.74
N TRP A 230 19.86 -14.06 -8.52
CA TRP A 230 18.78 -13.20 -8.04
C TRP A 230 19.26 -11.87 -7.43
N ALA A 231 19.15 -10.79 -8.20
CA ALA A 231 19.20 -9.38 -7.74
C ALA A 231 20.21 -9.07 -6.60
N PRO A 232 21.50 -9.40 -6.76
CA PRO A 232 22.47 -9.23 -5.67
C PRO A 232 22.72 -7.75 -5.38
N TYR A 233 22.70 -6.85 -6.38
CA TYR A 233 22.83 -5.41 -6.16
C TYR A 233 21.60 -4.79 -5.48
N TYR A 234 20.38 -5.30 -5.75
CA TYR A 234 19.19 -4.89 -4.99
C TYR A 234 19.37 -5.12 -3.48
N THR A 235 19.91 -6.28 -3.11
CA THR A 235 20.15 -6.64 -1.70
C THR A 235 21.20 -5.72 -1.08
N ILE A 236 22.29 -5.46 -1.78
CA ILE A 236 23.33 -4.51 -1.34
C ILE A 236 22.77 -3.10 -1.18
N HIS A 237 21.92 -2.65 -2.10
CA HIS A 237 21.25 -1.37 -1.97
C HIS A 237 20.48 -1.30 -0.65
N LYS A 238 19.72 -2.33 -0.25
CA LYS A 238 18.99 -2.29 1.03
C LYS A 238 19.91 -2.22 2.23
N ILE A 239 21.01 -2.97 2.22
CA ILE A 239 21.99 -2.95 3.32
C ILE A 239 22.66 -1.58 3.41
N LEU A 240 23.10 -1.01 2.27
CA LEU A 240 23.68 0.33 2.21
C LEU A 240 22.69 1.39 2.67
N ALA A 241 21.45 1.36 2.18
CA ALA A 241 20.40 2.32 2.56
C ALA A 241 20.13 2.25 4.07
N GLY A 242 19.99 1.04 4.60
CA GLY A 242 19.85 0.79 6.02
C GLY A 242 20.98 1.37 6.87
N LEU A 243 22.23 1.15 6.47
CA LEU A 243 23.39 1.69 7.18
C LEU A 243 23.48 3.22 7.07
N VAL A 244 23.14 3.79 5.91
CA VAL A 244 23.07 5.25 5.71
C VAL A 244 21.98 5.87 6.59
N ASP A 245 20.81 5.24 6.70
CA ASP A 245 19.72 5.71 7.55
C ASP A 245 20.07 5.63 9.04
N GLN A 246 20.75 4.56 9.47
CA GLN A 246 21.30 4.44 10.83
C GLN A 246 22.26 5.59 11.15
N TYR A 247 23.06 6.06 10.18
CA TYR A 247 23.88 7.24 10.36
C TYR A 247 23.06 8.54 10.38
N LYS A 248 22.23 8.77 9.35
CA LYS A 248 21.49 10.03 9.16
C LYS A 248 20.50 10.32 10.29
N LEU A 249 19.82 9.28 10.77
CA LEU A 249 18.77 9.41 11.79
C LEU A 249 19.32 9.14 13.18
N ALA A 250 20.16 8.11 13.36
CA ALA A 250 20.65 7.70 14.68
C ALA A 250 22.07 8.16 15.04
N GLY A 251 22.77 8.85 14.14
CA GLY A 251 24.14 9.31 14.37
C GLY A 251 25.12 8.15 14.52
N ASN A 252 24.80 6.96 14.00
CA ASN A 252 25.65 5.78 14.12
C ASN A 252 26.85 5.87 13.17
N ILE A 253 28.00 6.32 13.69
CA ILE A 253 29.24 6.50 12.92
C ILE A 253 29.80 5.15 12.43
N GLN A 254 29.60 4.06 13.19
CA GLN A 254 30.02 2.71 12.76
C GLN A 254 29.26 2.31 11.49
N ALA A 255 27.96 2.57 11.42
CA ALA A 255 27.15 2.28 10.23
C ALA A 255 27.65 3.05 9.00
N LEU A 256 28.00 4.34 9.13
CA LEU A 256 28.59 5.10 8.03
C LEU A 256 29.92 4.50 7.55
N LYS A 257 30.80 4.12 8.48
CA LYS A 257 32.08 3.47 8.15
C LYS A 257 31.87 2.16 7.40
N MET A 258 30.86 1.38 7.79
CA MET A 258 30.51 0.15 7.09
C MET A 258 30.00 0.43 5.68
N ALA A 259 29.10 1.41 5.53
CA ALA A 259 28.53 1.79 4.24
C ALA A 259 29.59 2.32 3.26
N THR A 260 30.53 3.17 3.72
CA THR A 260 31.63 3.64 2.87
C THR A 260 32.58 2.50 2.51
N GLY A 261 32.88 1.59 3.44
CA GLY A 261 33.68 0.40 3.15
C GLY A 261 33.04 -0.52 2.10
N MET A 262 31.72 -0.69 2.14
CA MET A 262 30.98 -1.40 1.10
C MET A 262 31.02 -0.66 -0.24
N ALA A 263 30.78 0.65 -0.24
CA ALA A 263 30.81 1.46 -1.45
C ALA A 263 32.20 1.46 -2.10
N ASP A 264 33.28 1.47 -1.31
CA ASP A 264 34.66 1.32 -1.78
C ASP A 264 34.93 -0.03 -2.44
N TYR A 265 34.42 -1.11 -1.82
CA TYR A 265 34.51 -2.45 -2.39
C TYR A 265 33.83 -2.51 -3.78
N PHE A 266 32.59 -2.02 -3.88
CA PHE A 266 31.86 -2.04 -5.16
C PHE A 266 32.42 -1.05 -6.19
N TYR A 267 32.98 0.08 -5.75
CA TYR A 267 33.71 0.99 -6.63
C TYR A 267 34.87 0.28 -7.32
N GLY A 268 35.73 -0.40 -6.55
CA GLY A 268 36.85 -1.18 -7.10
C GLY A 268 36.38 -2.29 -8.03
N ARG A 269 35.28 -2.96 -7.67
CA ARG A 269 34.70 -4.06 -8.45
C ARG A 269 34.15 -3.60 -9.80
N VAL A 270 33.31 -2.56 -9.83
CA VAL A 270 32.76 -2.00 -11.08
C VAL A 270 33.87 -1.46 -11.97
N ARG A 271 34.89 -0.78 -11.41
CA ARG A 271 36.07 -0.36 -12.18
C ARG A 271 36.80 -1.53 -12.83
N ASN A 272 36.94 -2.65 -12.11
CA ASN A 272 37.57 -3.84 -12.67
C ASN A 272 36.75 -4.44 -13.81
N VAL A 273 35.42 -4.49 -13.70
CA VAL A 273 34.53 -4.94 -14.79
C VAL A 273 34.70 -4.07 -16.03
N ILE A 274 34.67 -2.75 -15.87
CA ILE A 274 34.82 -1.80 -16.99
C ILE A 274 36.20 -1.94 -17.64
N ARG A 275 37.26 -2.10 -16.84
CA ARG A 275 38.63 -2.27 -17.32
C ARG A 275 38.84 -3.61 -18.04
N LEU A 276 38.26 -4.69 -17.53
CA LEU A 276 38.43 -6.04 -18.09
C LEU A 276 37.55 -6.28 -19.31
N TYR A 277 36.37 -5.65 -19.35
CA TYR A 277 35.38 -5.82 -20.40
C TYR A 277 35.10 -4.49 -21.10
N SER A 278 34.11 -3.73 -20.62
CA SER A 278 33.78 -2.38 -21.09
C SER A 278 32.71 -1.73 -20.20
N VAL A 279 32.37 -0.46 -20.45
CA VAL A 279 31.25 0.21 -19.79
C VAL A 279 29.90 -0.34 -20.27
N GLU A 280 29.80 -0.74 -21.53
CA GLU A 280 28.62 -1.39 -22.11
C GLU A 280 28.37 -2.74 -21.43
N ARG A 281 29.43 -3.50 -21.13
CA ARG A 281 29.30 -4.75 -20.36
C ARG A 281 28.69 -4.50 -18.98
N HIS A 282 29.15 -3.45 -18.29
CA HIS A 282 28.58 -3.06 -17.00
C HIS A 282 27.09 -2.72 -17.15
N TYR A 283 26.71 -1.86 -18.10
CA TYR A 283 25.30 -1.52 -18.32
C TYR A 283 24.44 -2.72 -18.73
N LEU A 284 24.98 -3.65 -19.52
CA LEU A 284 24.28 -4.87 -19.90
C LEU A 284 24.00 -5.76 -18.68
N SER A 285 24.91 -5.80 -17.70
CA SER A 285 24.67 -6.52 -16.44
C SER A 285 23.59 -5.88 -15.57
N LEU A 286 23.28 -4.58 -15.74
CA LEU A 286 22.19 -3.89 -15.03
C LEU A 286 20.79 -4.23 -15.57
N ASN A 287 20.69 -5.14 -16.54
CA ASN A 287 19.47 -5.88 -16.83
C ASN A 287 19.17 -6.91 -15.72
N GLU A 288 20.01 -7.04 -14.71
CA GLU A 288 19.64 -7.68 -13.47
C GLU A 288 19.35 -6.59 -12.42
N GLU A 289 18.33 -6.80 -11.58
CA GLU A 289 17.80 -5.76 -10.72
C GLU A 289 18.84 -5.26 -9.71
N THR A 290 19.02 -3.93 -9.67
CA THR A 290 19.95 -3.26 -8.76
C THR A 290 19.25 -2.47 -7.67
N GLY A 291 17.93 -2.35 -7.70
CA GLY A 291 17.18 -1.40 -6.88
C GLY A 291 17.70 0.03 -7.08
N GLY A 292 17.67 0.85 -6.03
CA GLY A 292 18.22 2.22 -6.02
C GLY A 292 19.70 2.28 -5.64
N MET A 293 20.57 1.50 -6.29
CA MET A 293 22.02 1.64 -6.07
C MET A 293 22.50 3.05 -6.41
N ASN A 294 21.97 3.66 -7.48
CA ASN A 294 22.26 5.06 -7.80
C ASN A 294 21.80 6.01 -6.68
N ASP A 295 20.56 5.87 -6.18
CA ASP A 295 20.02 6.64 -5.05
C ASP A 295 20.96 6.62 -3.83
N VAL A 296 21.27 5.45 -3.29
CA VAL A 296 22.07 5.36 -2.07
C VAL A 296 23.51 5.86 -2.26
N LEU A 297 24.12 5.66 -3.43
CA LEU A 297 25.47 6.13 -3.71
C LEU A 297 25.53 7.67 -3.86
N TYR A 298 24.51 8.29 -4.46
CA TYR A 298 24.34 9.73 -4.45
C TYR A 298 24.21 10.26 -3.01
N GLN A 299 23.46 9.58 -2.15
CA GLN A 299 23.36 9.96 -0.73
C GLN A 299 24.70 9.85 0.01
N ILE A 300 25.49 8.80 -0.23
CA ILE A 300 26.84 8.64 0.34
C ILE A 300 27.74 9.77 -0.14
N TYR A 301 27.67 10.17 -1.41
CA TYR A 301 28.38 11.35 -1.91
C TYR A 301 27.92 12.63 -1.18
N SER A 302 26.63 12.86 -0.98
CA SER A 302 26.15 14.06 -0.26
C SER A 302 26.66 14.14 1.18
N ILE A 303 26.92 12.98 1.83
CA ILE A 303 27.50 12.92 3.18
C ILE A 303 29.02 13.14 3.15
N THR A 304 29.73 12.42 2.28
CA THR A 304 31.21 12.31 2.32
C THR A 304 31.92 13.34 1.44
N ARG A 305 31.24 13.84 0.41
CA ARG A 305 31.77 14.67 -0.67
C ARG A 305 32.91 14.03 -1.48
N ASP A 306 33.09 12.72 -1.37
CA ASP A 306 34.07 11.97 -2.15
C ASP A 306 33.53 11.66 -3.55
N SER A 307 34.14 12.26 -4.58
CA SER A 307 33.69 12.24 -5.97
C SER A 307 33.61 10.83 -6.57
N LYS A 308 34.33 9.86 -6.01
CA LYS A 308 34.25 8.46 -6.47
C LYS A 308 32.85 7.87 -6.31
N TYR A 309 32.11 8.28 -5.27
CA TYR A 309 30.74 7.81 -5.04
C TYR A 309 29.74 8.48 -5.98
N LEU A 310 29.95 9.76 -6.31
CA LEU A 310 29.18 10.45 -7.35
C LEU A 310 29.34 9.72 -8.70
N PHE A 311 30.57 9.37 -9.03
CA PHE A 311 30.86 8.62 -10.26
C PHE A 311 30.27 7.21 -10.24
N LEU A 312 30.40 6.48 -9.14
CA LEU A 312 29.78 5.16 -9.02
C LEU A 312 28.26 5.23 -9.14
N ALA A 313 27.62 6.22 -8.52
CA ALA A 313 26.18 6.44 -8.63
C ALA A 313 25.74 6.63 -10.09
N HIS A 314 26.49 7.44 -10.86
CA HIS A 314 26.25 7.65 -12.28
C HIS A 314 26.29 6.35 -13.09
N LEU A 315 27.24 5.44 -12.79
CA LEU A 315 27.32 4.13 -13.44
C LEU A 315 26.12 3.22 -13.12
N PHE A 316 25.27 3.56 -12.15
CA PHE A 316 24.02 2.86 -11.85
C PHE A 316 22.76 3.57 -12.36
N ASP A 317 22.87 4.68 -13.12
CA ASP A 317 21.72 5.46 -13.62
C ASP A 317 20.92 4.75 -14.75
N LYS A 318 21.21 3.48 -15.08
CA LYS A 318 20.53 2.64 -16.09
C LYS A 318 20.02 3.44 -17.33
N PRO A 319 20.93 3.92 -18.20
CA PRO A 319 20.59 4.82 -19.31
C PRO A 319 19.54 4.27 -20.28
N CYS A 320 19.43 2.95 -20.44
CA CYS A 320 18.43 2.34 -21.32
C CYS A 320 16.98 2.55 -20.86
N PHE A 321 16.75 2.80 -19.56
CA PHE A 321 15.43 3.14 -19.02
C PHE A 321 15.25 4.65 -18.90
N LEU A 322 16.21 5.34 -18.27
CA LEU A 322 16.12 6.80 -18.13
C LEU A 322 16.14 7.53 -19.48
N GLY A 323 16.78 6.95 -20.51
CA GLY A 323 16.80 7.48 -21.87
C GLY A 323 15.41 7.53 -22.51
N VAL A 324 14.54 6.54 -22.24
CA VAL A 324 13.14 6.53 -22.71
C VAL A 324 12.37 7.71 -22.11
N LEU A 325 12.58 7.95 -20.82
CA LEU A 325 11.96 9.08 -20.11
C LEU A 325 12.56 10.43 -20.55
N ALA A 326 13.86 10.47 -20.86
CA ALA A 326 14.56 11.67 -21.31
C ALA A 326 14.03 12.17 -22.66
N VAL A 327 13.63 11.26 -23.56
CA VAL A 327 12.99 11.61 -24.84
C VAL A 327 11.47 11.74 -24.73
N GLN A 328 10.92 11.71 -23.50
CA GLN A 328 9.50 11.84 -23.19
C GLN A 328 8.62 10.82 -23.93
N ALA A 329 9.08 9.58 -24.03
CA ALA A 329 8.30 8.47 -24.58
C ALA A 329 7.54 7.72 -23.49
N ASP A 330 6.21 7.60 -23.62
CA ASP A 330 5.38 6.71 -22.79
C ASP A 330 5.52 5.26 -23.27
N ASP A 331 6.73 4.70 -23.07
CA ASP A 331 7.07 3.33 -23.40
C ASP A 331 7.62 2.61 -22.16
N ILE A 332 6.87 2.64 -21.06
CA ILE A 332 7.22 1.91 -19.83
C ILE A 332 6.51 0.55 -19.69
N SER A 333 5.58 0.23 -20.59
CA SER A 333 4.91 -1.08 -20.64
C SER A 333 5.95 -2.22 -20.75
N GLY A 334 5.69 -3.30 -20.01
CA GLY A 334 6.54 -4.49 -19.95
C GLY A 334 7.73 -4.40 -18.99
N PHE A 335 8.05 -3.23 -18.44
CA PHE A 335 9.06 -3.13 -17.38
C PHE A 335 8.50 -3.57 -16.02
N HIS A 336 9.33 -4.28 -15.24
CA HIS A 336 9.06 -4.56 -13.83
C HIS A 336 9.05 -3.24 -13.05
N ALA A 337 7.90 -2.87 -12.48
CA ALA A 337 7.67 -1.54 -11.97
C ALA A 337 8.62 -1.22 -10.81
N ASN A 338 8.76 -2.13 -9.85
CA ASN A 338 9.57 -1.90 -8.66
C ASN A 338 11.09 -1.94 -8.91
N THR A 339 11.57 -2.56 -10.01
CA THR A 339 12.97 -2.41 -10.43
C THR A 339 13.27 -0.96 -10.82
N HIS A 340 12.34 -0.33 -11.54
CA HIS A 340 12.61 0.91 -12.29
C HIS A 340 12.25 2.18 -11.51
N ILE A 341 11.23 2.16 -10.63
CA ILE A 341 10.90 3.35 -9.81
C ILE A 341 12.11 3.80 -8.95
N PRO A 342 12.87 2.91 -8.26
CA PRO A 342 14.07 3.31 -7.52
C PRO A 342 15.15 3.97 -8.38
N ILE A 343 15.29 3.58 -9.65
CA ILE A 343 16.22 4.23 -10.59
C ILE A 343 15.79 5.69 -10.82
N VAL A 344 14.49 5.96 -10.93
CA VAL A 344 13.94 7.33 -11.00
C VAL A 344 14.24 8.09 -9.71
N VAL A 345 14.10 7.47 -8.53
CA VAL A 345 14.48 8.11 -7.25
C VAL A 345 15.97 8.50 -7.24
N GLY A 346 16.86 7.65 -7.75
CA GLY A 346 18.28 8.01 -7.88
C GLY A 346 18.52 9.12 -8.91
N SER A 347 17.76 9.15 -10.01
CA SER A 347 17.74 10.29 -10.94
C SER A 347 17.32 11.59 -10.24
N GLN A 348 16.35 11.55 -9.33
CA GLN A 348 15.98 12.71 -8.52
C GLN A 348 17.11 13.18 -7.61
N GLN A 349 17.82 12.25 -6.96
CA GLN A 349 19.00 12.60 -6.15
C GLN A 349 20.09 13.25 -6.99
N ARG A 350 20.33 12.76 -8.21
CA ARG A 350 21.28 13.38 -9.13
C ARG A 350 20.91 14.84 -9.40
N TYR A 351 19.65 15.14 -9.71
CA TYR A 351 19.21 16.53 -9.89
C TYR A 351 19.45 17.38 -8.65
N GLU A 352 19.13 16.88 -7.45
CA GLU A 352 19.34 17.63 -6.20
C GLU A 352 20.82 17.93 -5.93
N ILE A 353 21.72 17.05 -6.38
CA ILE A 353 23.15 17.13 -6.14
C ILE A 353 23.88 17.97 -7.19
N THR A 354 23.55 17.76 -8.47
CA THR A 354 24.29 18.35 -9.60
C THR A 354 23.57 19.54 -10.21
N GLY A 355 22.26 19.70 -10.00
CA GLY A 355 21.44 20.72 -10.68
C GLY A 355 21.11 20.38 -12.14
N ASP A 356 21.35 19.14 -12.60
CA ASP A 356 21.09 18.70 -13.97
C ASP A 356 19.59 18.66 -14.30
N LEU A 357 19.11 19.66 -15.04
CA LEU A 357 17.69 19.86 -15.35
C LEU A 357 17.07 18.69 -16.13
N LEU A 358 17.86 17.92 -16.89
CA LEU A 358 17.35 16.75 -17.59
C LEU A 358 16.74 15.74 -16.60
N HIS A 359 17.38 15.54 -15.46
CA HIS A 359 16.92 14.60 -14.44
C HIS A 359 15.66 15.09 -13.71
N LYS A 360 15.46 16.42 -13.63
CA LYS A 360 14.18 17.00 -13.20
C LYS A 360 13.07 16.67 -14.20
N GLU A 361 13.32 16.91 -15.49
CA GLU A 361 12.35 16.65 -16.58
C GLU A 361 11.97 15.18 -16.67
N ILE A 362 12.95 14.26 -16.61
CA ILE A 362 12.75 12.81 -16.53
C ILE A 362 11.79 12.45 -15.40
N SER A 363 12.01 13.01 -14.21
CA SER A 363 11.23 12.68 -13.01
C SER A 363 9.80 13.21 -13.08
N MET A 364 9.62 14.42 -13.62
CA MET A 364 8.30 15.02 -13.84
C MET A 364 7.52 14.22 -14.89
N PHE A 365 8.14 13.94 -16.03
CA PHE A 365 7.52 13.14 -17.10
C PHE A 365 7.15 11.74 -16.63
N PHE A 366 8.01 11.07 -15.86
CA PHE A 366 7.72 9.76 -15.28
C PHE A 366 6.46 9.79 -14.39
N MET A 367 6.33 10.80 -13.54
CA MET A 367 5.14 10.95 -12.69
C MET A 367 3.87 11.21 -13.53
N ASP A 368 4.00 12.00 -14.60
CA ASP A 368 2.89 12.32 -15.49
C ASP A 368 2.39 11.07 -16.24
N ILE A 369 3.28 10.25 -16.81
CA ILE A 369 2.87 9.01 -17.50
C ILE A 369 2.22 8.01 -16.53
N VAL A 370 2.82 7.77 -15.36
CA VAL A 370 2.27 6.83 -14.39
C VAL A 370 0.88 7.28 -13.94
N ASN A 371 0.70 8.58 -13.68
CA ASN A 371 -0.61 9.13 -13.33
C ASN A 371 -1.60 9.12 -14.48
N ALA A 372 -1.18 9.35 -15.72
CA ALA A 372 -2.08 9.45 -16.87
C ALA A 372 -2.58 8.10 -17.37
N SER A 373 -1.75 7.05 -17.32
CA SER A 373 -2.02 5.79 -18.04
C SER A 373 -1.83 4.51 -17.23
N HIS A 374 -1.15 4.54 -16.07
CA HIS A 374 -0.78 3.32 -15.32
C HIS A 374 -1.19 3.29 -13.84
N SER A 375 -1.97 4.26 -13.33
CA SER A 375 -2.37 4.30 -11.91
C SER A 375 -3.85 4.08 -11.69
N TYR A 376 -4.22 3.29 -10.69
CA TYR A 376 -5.62 3.09 -10.28
C TYR A 376 -6.07 4.17 -9.27
N ALA A 377 -7.32 4.08 -8.82
CA ALA A 377 -7.96 5.08 -7.95
C ALA A 377 -7.33 5.18 -6.55
N THR A 378 -6.61 4.13 -6.10
CA THR A 378 -5.82 4.16 -4.86
C THR A 378 -4.58 5.06 -4.98
N GLY A 379 -4.14 5.39 -6.20
CA GLY A 379 -2.85 5.99 -6.51
C GLY A 379 -1.72 4.99 -6.79
N GLY A 380 -1.96 3.69 -6.58
CA GLY A 380 -1.00 2.61 -6.89
C GLY A 380 -0.94 2.27 -8.37
N THR A 381 0.03 1.44 -8.73
CA THR A 381 0.32 1.04 -10.12
C THR A 381 0.74 -0.43 -10.18
N SER A 382 0.94 -0.95 -11.39
CA SER A 382 1.37 -2.31 -11.70
C SER A 382 0.31 -3.40 -11.52
N VAL A 383 0.56 -4.52 -12.20
CA VAL A 383 -0.21 -5.75 -12.08
C VAL A 383 0.75 -6.92 -12.36
N LYS A 384 0.73 -7.91 -11.46
CA LYS A 384 1.74 -8.99 -11.42
C LYS A 384 3.18 -8.44 -11.43
N GLU A 385 3.41 -7.29 -10.78
CA GLU A 385 4.70 -6.57 -10.67
C GLU A 385 5.14 -5.76 -11.91
N PHE A 386 4.38 -5.78 -13.01
CA PHE A 386 4.72 -5.09 -14.26
C PHE A 386 3.76 -3.95 -14.60
N TRP A 387 4.26 -2.93 -15.27
CA TRP A 387 3.39 -2.03 -16.04
C TRP A 387 2.87 -2.75 -17.29
N GLN A 388 1.56 -2.67 -17.51
CA GLN A 388 0.91 -3.13 -18.75
C GLN A 388 0.75 -1.95 -19.70
N ASP A 389 0.20 -2.20 -20.88
CA ASP A 389 -0.02 -1.18 -21.89
C ASP A 389 -0.80 0.03 -21.35
N PRO A 390 -0.40 1.25 -21.76
CA PRO A 390 -1.00 2.48 -21.26
C PRO A 390 -2.49 2.51 -21.59
N LYS A 391 -3.30 2.97 -20.63
CA LYS A 391 -4.76 3.10 -20.79
C LYS A 391 -5.49 1.78 -21.11
N ARG A 392 -4.99 0.65 -20.61
CA ARG A 392 -5.63 -0.68 -20.67
C ARG A 392 -6.02 -1.23 -19.29
N MET A 393 -6.25 -0.32 -18.34
CA MET A 393 -6.37 -0.66 -16.91
C MET A 393 -7.60 -1.52 -16.58
N ALA A 394 -8.70 -1.44 -17.35
CA ALA A 394 -9.92 -2.17 -17.02
C ALA A 394 -9.76 -3.69 -17.07
N THR A 395 -9.04 -4.19 -18.07
CA THR A 395 -8.75 -5.62 -18.22
C THR A 395 -7.71 -6.15 -17.24
N THR A 396 -7.05 -5.26 -16.49
CA THR A 396 -6.04 -5.64 -15.50
C THR A 396 -6.61 -5.82 -14.09
N LEU A 397 -7.87 -5.46 -13.84
CA LEU A 397 -8.51 -5.61 -12.53
C LEU A 397 -8.66 -7.09 -12.14
N GLN A 398 -7.79 -7.56 -11.24
CA GLN A 398 -7.69 -8.95 -10.80
C GLN A 398 -7.25 -9.05 -9.31
N THR A 399 -6.67 -10.18 -8.90
CA THR A 399 -6.17 -10.37 -7.52
C THR A 399 -4.74 -9.85 -7.33
N GLU A 400 -3.92 -9.86 -8.39
CA GLU A 400 -2.50 -9.47 -8.34
C GLU A 400 -2.27 -8.04 -8.86
N ASN A 401 -2.99 -7.07 -8.31
CA ASN A 401 -2.79 -5.64 -8.61
C ASN A 401 -1.93 -4.98 -7.53
N GLU A 402 -1.29 -3.87 -7.88
CA GLU A 402 -0.66 -2.94 -6.93
C GLU A 402 0.29 -3.61 -5.94
N GLU A 403 1.47 -3.99 -6.42
CA GLU A 403 2.58 -4.35 -5.54
C GLU A 403 2.87 -3.20 -4.58
N SER A 404 2.88 -3.48 -3.27
CA SER A 404 3.03 -2.47 -2.22
C SER A 404 4.36 -1.69 -2.33
N CYS A 405 5.44 -2.32 -2.80
CA CYS A 405 6.73 -1.64 -3.02
C CYS A 405 6.65 -0.51 -4.05
N THR A 406 5.80 -0.66 -5.07
CA THR A 406 5.64 0.35 -6.12
C THR A 406 5.05 1.63 -5.53
N THR A 407 3.99 1.51 -4.72
CA THR A 407 3.40 2.63 -3.98
C THR A 407 4.42 3.27 -3.05
N TYR A 408 5.19 2.48 -2.29
CA TYR A 408 6.26 3.01 -1.44
C TYR A 408 7.28 3.87 -2.20
N ASN A 409 7.76 3.40 -3.35
CA ASN A 409 8.75 4.14 -4.14
C ASN A 409 8.12 5.34 -4.87
N MET A 410 6.87 5.24 -5.32
CA MET A 410 6.14 6.38 -5.90
C MET A 410 5.89 7.51 -4.88
N LEU A 411 5.72 7.18 -3.59
CA LEU A 411 5.67 8.19 -2.53
C LEU A 411 6.98 8.98 -2.43
N LYS A 412 8.14 8.34 -2.63
CA LYS A 412 9.44 9.05 -2.70
C LYS A 412 9.50 9.98 -3.90
N VAL A 413 9.08 9.48 -5.08
CA VAL A 413 9.05 10.27 -6.33
C VAL A 413 8.20 11.53 -6.14
N SER A 414 6.96 11.34 -5.70
CA SER A 414 5.99 12.40 -5.46
C SER A 414 6.49 13.42 -4.43
N ARG A 415 7.07 12.96 -3.32
CA ARG A 415 7.62 13.84 -2.28
C ARG A 415 8.75 14.72 -2.79
N ASN A 416 9.70 14.16 -3.53
CA ASN A 416 10.83 14.94 -4.05
C ASN A 416 10.35 15.99 -5.06
N LEU A 417 9.40 15.63 -5.93
CA LEU A 417 8.77 16.60 -6.83
C LEU A 417 8.07 17.73 -6.05
N PHE A 418 7.34 17.40 -4.98
CA PHE A 418 6.76 18.42 -4.09
C PHE A 418 7.83 19.35 -3.50
N ARG A 419 8.96 18.83 -3.02
CA ARG A 419 10.05 19.64 -2.46
C ARG A 419 10.62 20.63 -3.48
N TRP A 420 10.60 20.29 -4.77
CA TRP A 420 11.12 21.13 -5.83
C TRP A 420 10.13 22.17 -6.34
N THR A 421 8.87 21.76 -6.53
CA THR A 421 7.87 22.58 -7.23
C THR A 421 6.87 23.24 -6.29
N LYS A 422 6.67 22.67 -5.10
CA LYS A 422 5.63 23.06 -4.13
C LYS A 422 4.20 22.90 -4.68
N GLU A 423 4.04 22.13 -5.75
CA GLU A 423 2.73 21.91 -6.37
C GLU A 423 1.87 20.97 -5.53
N VAL A 424 0.63 21.41 -5.26
CA VAL A 424 -0.33 20.66 -4.44
C VAL A 424 -0.68 19.30 -5.04
N SER A 425 -0.62 19.16 -6.37
CA SER A 425 -0.86 17.90 -7.09
C SER A 425 -0.01 16.74 -6.57
N TYR A 426 1.26 17.00 -6.24
CA TYR A 426 2.16 15.99 -5.68
C TYR A 426 1.80 15.65 -4.23
N ALA A 427 1.44 16.65 -3.41
CA ALA A 427 0.96 16.40 -2.05
C ALA A 427 -0.37 15.62 -2.03
N ASP A 428 -1.26 15.86 -3.01
CA ASP A 428 -2.54 15.15 -3.19
C ASP A 428 -2.33 13.71 -3.67
N TYR A 429 -1.36 13.47 -4.56
CA TYR A 429 -0.95 12.11 -4.90
C TYR A 429 -0.43 11.37 -3.66
N TYR A 430 0.45 12.01 -2.88
CA TYR A 430 1.00 11.43 -1.66
C TYR A 430 -0.13 11.07 -0.67
N GLU A 431 -1.08 11.98 -0.42
CA GLU A 431 -2.24 11.74 0.45
C GLU A 431 -3.04 10.50 0.01
N ARG A 432 -3.34 10.42 -1.29
CA ARG A 432 -4.12 9.33 -1.88
C ARG A 432 -3.39 7.98 -1.79
N ALA A 433 -2.13 7.93 -2.22
CA ALA A 433 -1.32 6.72 -2.20
C ALA A 433 -1.05 6.22 -0.77
N LEU A 434 -0.78 7.13 0.17
CA LEU A 434 -0.63 6.78 1.59
C LEU A 434 -1.94 6.22 2.16
N THR A 435 -3.04 6.96 2.01
CA THR A 435 -4.32 6.65 2.64
C THR A 435 -4.92 5.34 2.11
N ASN A 436 -4.83 5.12 0.80
CA ASN A 436 -5.53 4.02 0.14
C ASN A 436 -4.59 2.86 -0.22
N GLY A 437 -3.35 3.16 -0.60
CA GLY A 437 -2.36 2.17 -1.06
C GLY A 437 -1.40 1.68 0.03
N VAL A 438 -1.20 2.41 1.14
CA VAL A 438 -0.30 1.99 2.23
C VAL A 438 -1.06 1.58 3.48
N LEU A 439 -1.96 2.41 4.02
CA LEU A 439 -2.62 2.09 5.30
C LEU A 439 -3.42 0.78 5.26
N GLY A 440 -3.89 0.37 4.08
CA GLY A 440 -4.65 -0.86 3.89
C GLY A 440 -3.84 -2.15 3.77
N ILE A 441 -2.49 -2.09 3.76
CA ILE A 441 -1.64 -3.27 3.53
C ILE A 441 -1.26 -4.02 4.81
N GLN A 442 -1.52 -3.45 5.99
CA GLN A 442 -1.33 -4.10 7.30
C GLN A 442 -2.68 -4.68 7.79
N ARG A 443 -2.69 -5.92 8.26
CA ARG A 443 -3.92 -6.61 8.70
C ARG A 443 -4.38 -6.10 10.07
N GLY A 444 -5.11 -4.99 10.08
CA GLY A 444 -5.63 -4.40 11.31
C GLY A 444 -4.50 -4.09 12.31
N THR A 445 -4.56 -4.68 13.50
CA THR A 445 -3.59 -4.48 14.58
C THR A 445 -2.73 -5.72 14.82
N GLN A 446 -2.56 -6.57 13.81
CA GLN A 446 -1.75 -7.78 13.92
C GLN A 446 -0.32 -7.49 13.46
N PRO A 447 0.68 -7.57 14.35
CA PRO A 447 2.07 -7.31 14.00
C PRO A 447 2.57 -8.36 13.00
N GLY A 448 3.31 -7.92 11.98
CA GLY A 448 3.93 -8.81 10.99
C GLY A 448 2.96 -9.50 10.03
N ARG A 449 1.74 -8.96 9.85
CA ARG A 449 0.75 -9.45 8.88
C ARG A 449 0.49 -8.40 7.81
N MET A 450 1.19 -8.52 6.69
CA MET A 450 1.09 -7.60 5.55
C MET A 450 0.83 -8.37 4.24
N ILE A 451 0.19 -7.69 3.28
CA ILE A 451 0.02 -8.20 1.90
C ILE A 451 1.19 -7.79 1.00
N TYR A 452 1.32 -8.51 -0.11
CA TYR A 452 2.20 -8.13 -1.21
C TYR A 452 1.45 -7.27 -2.25
N MET A 453 0.34 -7.83 -2.77
CA MET A 453 -0.54 -7.23 -3.77
C MET A 453 -1.82 -6.71 -3.11
N LEU A 454 -2.31 -5.55 -3.54
CA LEU A 454 -3.61 -5.00 -3.17
C LEU A 454 -4.63 -5.27 -4.29
N PRO A 455 -5.51 -6.28 -4.13
CA PRO A 455 -6.40 -6.72 -5.21
C PRO A 455 -7.48 -5.68 -5.52
N LEU A 456 -7.76 -5.47 -6.82
CA LEU A 456 -8.73 -4.47 -7.31
C LEU A 456 -9.82 -5.05 -8.22
N GLY A 457 -9.83 -6.38 -8.43
CA GLY A 457 -10.82 -7.10 -9.21
C GLY A 457 -12.24 -7.07 -8.63
N GLN A 458 -13.14 -7.80 -9.29
CA GLN A 458 -14.52 -7.96 -8.83
C GLN A 458 -14.63 -9.08 -7.77
N GLY A 459 -15.21 -8.77 -6.62
CA GLY A 459 -15.49 -9.71 -5.54
C GLY A 459 -14.23 -10.24 -4.86
N VAL A 460 -13.15 -9.47 -4.91
CA VAL A 460 -11.82 -9.88 -4.41
C VAL A 460 -11.69 -9.64 -2.91
N SER A 461 -10.67 -10.25 -2.32
CA SER A 461 -10.31 -10.07 -0.91
C SER A 461 -8.79 -10.00 -0.78
N LYS A 462 -8.28 -9.18 0.14
CA LYS A 462 -6.84 -9.10 0.44
C LYS A 462 -6.26 -10.43 0.94
N ALA A 463 -7.13 -11.29 1.50
CA ALA A 463 -6.75 -12.62 1.94
C ALA A 463 -6.60 -13.64 0.78
N VAL A 464 -7.16 -13.33 -0.41
CA VAL A 464 -7.22 -14.24 -1.56
C VAL A 464 -6.43 -13.63 -2.73
N THR A 465 -5.11 -13.65 -2.59
CA THR A 465 -4.13 -13.35 -3.64
C THR A 465 -3.12 -14.50 -3.69
N TYR A 466 -2.21 -14.51 -4.65
CA TYR A 466 -1.13 -15.50 -4.72
C TYR A 466 -0.35 -15.58 -3.40
N HIS A 467 -0.07 -14.44 -2.77
CA HIS A 467 0.66 -14.36 -1.51
C HIS A 467 -0.24 -14.40 -0.27
N GLY A 468 -1.47 -13.92 -0.38
CA GLY A 468 -2.36 -13.67 0.76
C GLY A 468 -1.74 -12.74 1.81
N TRP A 469 -2.15 -12.93 3.06
CA TRP A 469 -1.49 -12.32 4.21
C TRP A 469 -0.22 -13.10 4.56
N GLY A 470 0.93 -12.43 4.55
CA GLY A 470 2.17 -13.07 4.97
C GLY A 470 2.21 -13.38 6.49
N THR A 471 3.34 -13.89 6.93
CA THR A 471 3.59 -14.31 8.32
C THR A 471 4.75 -13.55 8.95
N PRO A 472 4.79 -13.43 10.29
CA PRO A 472 5.85 -12.70 10.98
C PRO A 472 7.25 -13.29 10.82
N TYR A 473 7.38 -14.58 10.46
CA TYR A 473 8.67 -15.29 10.49
C TYR A 473 8.98 -16.11 9.23
N ASP A 474 8.07 -16.18 8.25
CA ASP A 474 8.24 -17.05 7.07
C ASP A 474 7.94 -16.39 5.72
N SER A 475 7.62 -15.09 5.68
CA SER A 475 7.34 -14.38 4.43
C SER A 475 8.54 -13.59 3.92
N PHE A 476 8.90 -12.50 4.61
CA PHE A 476 10.07 -11.66 4.29
C PHE A 476 10.21 -11.25 2.81
N TRP A 477 9.10 -11.05 2.11
CA TRP A 477 9.11 -10.58 0.73
C TRP A 477 9.63 -9.13 0.61
N CYS A 478 9.90 -8.65 -0.61
CA CYS A 478 10.25 -7.23 -0.83
C CYS A 478 9.19 -6.27 -0.22
N CYS A 479 7.90 -6.60 -0.33
CA CYS A 479 6.80 -5.85 0.26
C CYS A 479 6.79 -5.87 1.79
N TYR A 480 7.36 -6.90 2.43
CA TYR A 480 7.59 -6.87 3.87
C TYR A 480 8.62 -5.80 4.23
N GLY A 481 9.72 -5.73 3.47
CA GLY A 481 10.77 -4.73 3.65
C GLY A 481 10.26 -3.29 3.49
N THR A 482 9.60 -2.99 2.38
CA THR A 482 9.03 -1.64 2.15
C THR A 482 7.85 -1.33 3.06
N GLY A 483 7.06 -2.34 3.45
CA GLY A 483 5.98 -2.22 4.42
C GLY A 483 6.47 -1.76 5.79
N ILE A 484 7.48 -2.43 6.35
CA ILE A 484 8.05 -2.03 7.65
C ILE A 484 8.67 -0.63 7.61
N GLU A 485 9.25 -0.21 6.48
CA GLU A 485 9.77 1.15 6.34
C GLU A 485 8.64 2.19 6.27
N SER A 486 7.58 1.91 5.49
CA SER A 486 6.43 2.81 5.32
C SER A 486 5.78 3.15 6.66
N PHE A 487 5.47 2.13 7.46
CA PHE A 487 4.83 2.31 8.76
C PHE A 487 5.77 2.90 9.82
N SER A 488 7.09 2.89 9.59
CA SER A 488 8.08 3.52 10.48
C SER A 488 8.22 5.02 10.29
N LYS A 489 7.70 5.58 9.20
CA LYS A 489 7.92 6.99 8.82
C LYS A 489 6.66 7.75 8.41
N LEU A 490 5.49 7.35 8.89
CA LEU A 490 4.19 8.00 8.57
C LEU A 490 4.12 9.51 8.92
N GLY A 491 5.05 10.04 9.70
CA GLY A 491 5.16 11.47 10.00
C GLY A 491 6.04 12.28 9.04
N ASP A 492 6.76 11.63 8.12
CA ASP A 492 7.88 12.23 7.41
C ASP A 492 7.45 13.29 6.38
N SER A 493 6.26 13.17 5.83
CA SER A 493 5.74 14.01 4.74
C SER A 493 4.51 14.82 5.17
N ILE A 494 4.29 14.97 6.49
CA ILE A 494 3.25 15.86 7.04
C ILE A 494 3.68 17.33 6.90
N TYR A 495 4.98 17.59 7.10
CA TYR A 495 5.53 18.93 7.15
C TYR A 495 6.82 19.05 6.33
N PHE A 496 6.96 20.17 5.61
CA PHE A 496 8.20 20.59 4.96
C PHE A 496 8.52 22.02 5.37
N GLN A 497 9.78 22.41 5.37
CA GLN A 497 10.18 23.75 5.79
C GLN A 497 11.09 24.46 4.80
N GLU A 498 10.99 25.79 4.80
CA GLU A 498 11.95 26.69 4.19
C GLU A 498 12.61 27.50 5.31
N ASP A 499 13.94 27.43 5.37
CA ASP A 499 14.71 28.19 6.35
C ASP A 499 14.91 29.63 5.87
N GLY A 500 15.06 30.56 6.82
CA GLY A 500 15.33 31.96 6.52
C GLY A 500 15.20 32.83 7.76
N ALA A 501 15.30 34.15 7.59
CA ALA A 501 15.04 35.10 8.67
C ALA A 501 13.59 35.00 9.19
N SER A 502 12.65 34.74 8.27
CA SER A 502 11.25 34.40 8.54
C SER A 502 10.99 33.00 7.99
N PRO A 503 11.18 31.93 8.79
CA PRO A 503 11.01 30.55 8.32
C PRO A 503 9.57 30.29 7.87
N ALA A 504 9.40 29.38 6.91
CA ALA A 504 8.08 28.96 6.44
C ALA A 504 7.89 27.45 6.64
N LEU A 505 6.69 27.05 7.06
CA LEU A 505 6.28 25.66 7.21
C LEU A 505 5.16 25.34 6.22
N TYR A 506 5.30 24.27 5.45
CA TYR A 506 4.29 23.75 4.56
C TYR A 506 3.65 22.52 5.22
N VAL A 507 2.37 22.62 5.53
CA VAL A 507 1.55 21.51 6.03
C VAL A 507 0.88 20.84 4.84
N THR A 508 1.38 19.65 4.50
CA THR A 508 0.96 18.89 3.31
C THR A 508 -0.04 17.80 3.65
N GLN A 509 -0.02 17.22 4.85
CA GLN A 509 -0.95 16.16 5.24
C GLN A 509 -1.74 16.55 6.48
N TYR A 510 -3.05 16.28 6.44
CA TYR A 510 -3.93 16.51 7.57
C TYR A 510 -4.00 15.26 8.44
N ILE A 511 -2.94 15.07 9.24
CA ILE A 511 -2.78 13.93 10.16
C ILE A 511 -2.54 14.48 11.57
N SER A 512 -3.37 14.07 12.54
CA SER A 512 -3.24 14.50 13.93
C SER A 512 -1.83 14.21 14.46
N SER A 513 -1.10 15.26 14.80
CA SER A 513 0.32 15.20 15.14
C SER A 513 0.79 16.48 15.85
N SER A 514 1.96 16.42 16.47
CA SER A 514 2.67 17.58 17.00
C SER A 514 4.04 17.70 16.36
N LEU A 515 4.51 18.94 16.20
CA LEU A 515 5.79 19.31 15.61
C LEU A 515 6.53 20.31 16.51
N ASP A 516 7.74 19.96 16.95
CA ASP A 516 8.71 20.93 17.47
C ASP A 516 9.36 21.70 16.32
N TRP A 517 8.78 22.85 15.95
CA TRP A 517 9.23 23.69 14.84
C TRP A 517 10.39 24.59 15.29
N LYS A 518 11.56 23.98 15.41
CA LYS A 518 12.79 24.60 15.95
C LYS A 518 13.22 25.86 15.21
N SER A 519 13.12 25.91 13.88
CA SER A 519 13.58 27.09 13.11
C SER A 519 12.78 28.36 13.42
N ALA A 520 11.52 28.21 13.82
CA ALA A 520 10.64 29.29 14.29
C ALA A 520 10.58 29.46 15.81
N GLY A 521 11.11 28.51 16.60
CA GLY A 521 11.00 28.51 18.07
C GLY A 521 9.57 28.23 18.57
N LEU A 522 8.81 27.43 17.83
CA LEU A 522 7.38 27.16 18.09
C LEU A 522 7.11 25.66 18.22
N LEU A 523 6.10 25.29 19.02
CA LEU A 523 5.48 23.97 19.01
C LEU A 523 4.12 24.09 18.32
N LEU A 524 3.92 23.30 17.26
CA LEU A 524 2.68 23.21 16.51
C LEU A 524 1.96 21.91 16.86
N SER A 525 0.70 22.01 17.30
CA SER A 525 -0.20 20.86 17.47
C SER A 525 -1.27 20.90 16.39
N GLN A 526 -1.35 19.86 15.57
CA GLN A 526 -2.40 19.64 14.59
C GLN A 526 -3.36 18.57 15.11
N LYS A 527 -4.65 18.91 15.27
CA LYS A 527 -5.70 17.96 15.62
C LYS A 527 -6.72 17.90 14.49
N VAL A 528 -6.93 16.69 13.96
CA VAL A 528 -7.93 16.39 12.94
C VAL A 528 -9.09 15.68 13.63
N ASN A 529 -10.29 16.21 13.48
CA ASN A 529 -11.49 15.56 13.99
C ASN A 529 -11.77 14.29 13.15
N PRO A 530 -12.27 13.20 13.77
CA PRO A 530 -12.68 12.01 13.01
C PRO A 530 -13.66 12.39 11.90
N VAL A 531 -13.32 11.98 10.67
CA VAL A 531 -14.21 12.14 9.52
C VAL A 531 -15.34 11.11 9.62
N VAL A 532 -16.57 11.56 9.37
CA VAL A 532 -17.78 10.73 9.44
C VAL A 532 -18.69 11.03 8.25
N SER A 533 -19.48 10.06 7.79
CA SER A 533 -20.27 10.20 6.57
C SER A 533 -21.45 11.19 6.70
N TRP A 534 -22.00 11.35 7.91
CA TRP A 534 -23.15 12.22 8.18
C TRP A 534 -22.80 13.69 8.44
N ASP A 535 -21.51 14.05 8.45
CA ASP A 535 -21.02 15.42 8.59
C ASP A 535 -19.97 15.67 7.50
N PRO A 536 -20.32 16.36 6.40
CA PRO A 536 -19.51 16.41 5.18
C PRO A 536 -18.33 17.39 5.27
N TYR A 537 -17.60 17.38 6.37
CA TYR A 537 -16.50 18.30 6.64
C TYR A 537 -15.32 17.60 7.30
N MET A 538 -14.13 17.84 6.76
CA MET A 538 -12.89 17.61 7.48
C MET A 538 -12.57 18.85 8.31
N ARG A 539 -12.46 18.69 9.63
CA ARG A 539 -12.08 19.79 10.53
C ARG A 539 -10.70 19.57 11.10
N VAL A 540 -9.86 20.59 10.97
CA VAL A 540 -8.47 20.59 11.44
C VAL A 540 -8.25 21.82 12.31
N THR A 541 -7.62 21.62 13.47
CA THR A 541 -7.24 22.69 14.38
C THR A 541 -5.73 22.66 14.57
N PHE A 542 -5.09 23.78 14.26
CA PHE A 542 -3.68 24.03 14.54
C PHE A 542 -3.58 24.93 15.75
N THR A 543 -2.82 24.54 16.75
CA THR A 543 -2.52 25.36 17.94
C THR A 543 -1.03 25.59 18.00
N LEU A 544 -0.61 26.85 18.07
CA LEU A 544 0.78 27.23 18.23
C LEU A 544 1.07 27.62 19.67
N SER A 545 2.24 27.20 20.15
CA SER A 545 2.77 27.54 21.46
C SER A 545 4.26 27.82 21.39
N SER A 546 4.79 28.55 22.36
CA SER A 546 6.25 28.77 22.42
C SER A 546 6.95 27.44 22.66
N SER A 547 7.99 27.14 21.86
CA SER A 547 8.84 25.97 22.13
C SER A 547 9.66 26.20 23.40
N LYS A 548 10.11 25.11 24.03
CA LYS A 548 11.06 25.17 25.15
C LYS A 548 12.45 25.63 24.71
N VAL A 549 12.72 25.60 23.40
CA VAL A 549 14.01 25.92 22.80
C VAL A 549 13.84 27.03 21.78
N GLY A 550 14.60 28.12 21.94
CA GLY A 550 14.64 29.25 21.00
C GLY A 550 13.65 30.37 21.30
N VAL A 551 13.82 31.48 20.59
CA VAL A 551 12.93 32.65 20.65
C VAL A 551 11.97 32.58 19.47
N ALA A 552 10.67 32.75 19.73
CA ALA A 552 9.65 32.78 18.68
C ALA A 552 9.96 33.87 17.65
N LYS A 553 10.00 33.48 16.37
CA LYS A 553 10.24 34.38 15.24
C LYS A 553 8.95 34.64 14.47
N GLU A 554 8.91 35.75 13.74
CA GLU A 554 7.94 35.92 12.66
C GLU A 554 8.10 34.74 11.68
N SER A 555 7.01 34.08 11.35
CA SER A 555 7.06 32.89 10.50
C SER A 555 5.78 32.70 9.69
N THR A 556 5.86 31.92 8.63
CA THR A 556 4.76 31.68 7.69
C THR A 556 4.28 30.24 7.78
N LEU A 557 2.97 30.04 7.99
CA LEU A 557 2.31 28.75 7.89
C LEU A 557 1.60 28.64 6.54
N ASN A 558 1.97 27.67 5.71
CA ASN A 558 1.34 27.36 4.42
C ASN A 558 0.48 26.11 4.58
N LEU A 559 -0.84 26.27 4.47
CA LEU A 559 -1.83 25.19 4.63
C LEU A 559 -2.35 24.76 3.26
N ARG A 560 -2.20 23.48 2.91
CA ARG A 560 -2.65 22.93 1.62
C ARG A 560 -4.17 23.01 1.48
N ILE A 561 -4.71 23.61 0.44
CA ILE A 561 -6.13 23.46 0.08
C ILE A 561 -6.25 22.33 -0.95
N PRO A 562 -6.69 21.11 -0.57
CA PRO A 562 -6.62 19.93 -1.43
C PRO A 562 -7.47 20.03 -2.70
N VAL A 563 -7.13 19.36 -3.80
CA VAL A 563 -7.99 19.40 -5.01
C VAL A 563 -9.37 18.79 -4.82
N TRP A 564 -9.54 17.88 -3.84
CA TRP A 564 -10.82 17.23 -3.58
C TRP A 564 -11.82 18.12 -2.84
N THR A 565 -11.39 19.22 -2.22
CA THR A 565 -12.29 20.16 -1.52
C THR A 565 -12.85 21.19 -2.50
N ASN A 566 -14.02 21.74 -2.18
CA ASN A 566 -14.56 22.91 -2.88
C ASN A 566 -14.22 24.19 -2.09
N ALA A 567 -13.82 25.26 -2.79
CA ALA A 567 -13.64 26.59 -2.20
C ALA A 567 -14.96 27.15 -1.64
N ILE A 568 -16.10 26.79 -2.25
CA ILE A 568 -17.43 27.13 -1.76
C ILE A 568 -17.71 26.29 -0.51
N GLY A 569 -17.77 26.97 0.65
CA GLY A 569 -18.02 26.34 1.95
C GLY A 569 -16.77 26.01 2.75
N ALA A 570 -15.57 26.10 2.15
CA ALA A 570 -14.32 26.03 2.89
C ALA A 570 -14.17 27.26 3.78
N LYS A 571 -13.86 27.05 5.06
CA LYS A 571 -13.66 28.12 6.04
C LYS A 571 -12.33 27.92 6.73
N VAL A 572 -11.55 28.97 6.80
CA VAL A 572 -10.34 29.02 7.63
C VAL A 572 -10.42 30.25 8.51
N SER A 573 -10.05 30.14 9.78
CA SER A 573 -9.99 31.28 10.69
C SER A 573 -8.71 31.27 11.52
N LEU A 574 -8.20 32.45 11.84
CA LEU A 574 -7.12 32.67 12.81
C LEU A 574 -7.72 33.35 14.04
N ASN A 575 -7.68 32.69 15.20
CA ASN A 575 -8.25 33.19 16.45
C ASN A 575 -9.73 33.62 16.29
N GLY A 576 -10.50 32.85 15.52
CA GLY A 576 -11.91 33.12 15.21
C GLY A 576 -12.15 34.17 14.12
N GLN A 577 -11.11 34.86 13.62
CA GLN A 577 -11.24 35.81 12.52
C GLN A 577 -11.11 35.08 11.17
N PRO A 578 -12.11 35.20 10.27
CA PRO A 578 -12.11 34.48 9.01
C PRO A 578 -10.99 34.96 8.07
N LEU A 579 -10.35 34.00 7.38
CA LEU A 579 -9.34 34.24 6.36
C LEU A 579 -9.90 33.93 4.97
N LYS A 580 -9.39 34.63 3.95
CA LYS A 580 -9.74 34.35 2.56
C LYS A 580 -9.09 33.04 2.12
N VAL A 581 -9.90 32.03 1.86
CA VAL A 581 -9.43 30.72 1.36
C VAL A 581 -9.14 30.83 -0.14
N PRO A 582 -7.95 30.41 -0.62
CA PRO A 582 -7.66 30.36 -2.05
C PRO A 582 -8.44 29.23 -2.73
N THR A 583 -8.38 29.18 -4.06
CA THR A 583 -8.95 28.06 -4.83
C THR A 583 -8.25 26.75 -4.49
N SER A 584 -8.96 25.62 -4.58
CA SER A 584 -8.38 24.30 -4.38
C SER A 584 -7.18 24.05 -5.30
N GLY A 585 -6.22 23.23 -4.85
CA GLY A 585 -4.93 23.06 -5.51
C GLY A 585 -3.89 24.13 -5.18
N ASN A 586 -4.10 24.95 -4.16
CA ASN A 586 -3.16 26.01 -3.74
C ASN A 586 -2.88 25.96 -2.23
N PHE A 587 -1.92 26.76 -1.76
CA PHE A 587 -1.67 26.96 -0.33
C PHE A 587 -2.29 28.26 0.18
N LEU A 588 -2.87 28.21 1.37
CA LEU A 588 -3.18 29.39 2.17
C LEU A 588 -1.97 29.75 3.03
N SER A 589 -1.32 30.88 2.75
CA SER A 589 -0.17 31.37 3.50
C SER A 589 -0.59 32.36 4.59
N ILE A 590 -0.19 32.08 5.83
CA ILE A 590 -0.47 32.91 7.01
C ILE A 590 0.87 33.31 7.62
N LYS A 591 1.27 34.57 7.42
CA LYS A 591 2.49 35.12 7.99
C LYS A 591 2.16 35.89 9.26
N GLN A 592 2.78 35.54 10.38
CA GLN A 592 2.43 36.12 11.68
C GLN A 592 3.59 36.08 12.69
N ASN A 593 3.53 36.98 13.68
CA ASN A 593 4.25 36.86 14.94
C ASN A 593 3.42 36.01 15.92
N TRP A 594 3.59 34.69 15.84
CA TRP A 594 2.77 33.74 16.57
C TRP A 594 2.91 33.88 18.09
N LYS A 595 1.77 33.97 18.77
CA LYS A 595 1.68 33.98 20.23
C LYS A 595 1.27 32.60 20.73
N SER A 596 1.66 32.27 21.96
CA SER A 596 1.21 31.03 22.58
C SER A 596 -0.31 31.03 22.75
N GLY A 597 -0.95 30.00 22.24
CA GLY A 597 -2.40 29.86 22.20
C GLY A 597 -3.04 30.32 20.89
N ASP A 598 -2.28 30.87 19.94
CA ASP A 598 -2.81 31.17 18.61
C ASP A 598 -3.34 29.90 17.95
N GLN A 599 -4.54 30.01 17.39
CA GLN A 599 -5.26 28.89 16.81
C GLN A 599 -5.67 29.19 15.37
N VAL A 600 -5.34 28.29 14.45
CA VAL A 600 -5.89 28.27 13.09
C VAL A 600 -6.87 27.11 13.00
N THR A 601 -8.12 27.37 12.64
CA THR A 601 -9.13 26.34 12.40
C THR A 601 -9.45 26.26 10.91
N MET A 602 -9.60 25.04 10.40
CA MET A 602 -10.00 24.75 9.02
C MET A 602 -11.23 23.84 9.02
N GLU A 603 -12.20 24.17 8.19
CA GLU A 603 -13.36 23.35 7.86
C GLU A 603 -13.41 23.20 6.34
N LEU A 604 -13.09 21.99 5.86
CA LEU A 604 -12.97 21.66 4.44
C LEU A 604 -14.13 20.75 4.00
N PRO A 605 -15.00 21.21 3.08
CA PRO A 605 -16.09 20.39 2.54
C PRO A 605 -15.59 19.11 1.88
N MET A 606 -16.18 17.99 2.25
CA MET A 606 -15.94 16.68 1.63
C MET A 606 -17.16 16.28 0.80
N THR A 607 -16.92 15.92 -0.47
CA THR A 607 -17.98 15.46 -1.37
C THR A 607 -17.71 14.03 -1.83
N ILE A 608 -18.79 13.34 -2.18
CA ILE A 608 -18.71 12.09 -2.94
C ILE A 608 -18.41 12.43 -4.40
N ARG A 609 -17.38 11.82 -4.94
CA ARG A 609 -16.99 11.94 -6.35
C ARG A 609 -16.77 10.56 -6.95
N THR A 610 -16.95 10.48 -8.27
CA THR A 610 -16.57 9.29 -9.02
C THR A 610 -15.32 9.56 -9.85
N GLU A 611 -14.53 8.52 -10.08
CA GLU A 611 -13.31 8.57 -10.89
C GLU A 611 -13.34 7.42 -11.89
N ALA A 612 -13.37 7.73 -13.19
CA ALA A 612 -13.36 6.72 -14.23
C ALA A 612 -12.04 5.93 -14.20
N ILE A 613 -12.11 4.64 -14.51
CA ILE A 613 -10.90 3.87 -14.77
C ILE A 613 -10.13 4.48 -15.94
N LYS A 614 -8.79 4.48 -15.86
CA LYS A 614 -7.93 5.00 -16.92
C LYS A 614 -7.83 3.98 -18.05
N ASP A 615 -8.92 3.86 -18.80
CA ASP A 615 -9.05 3.02 -19.98
C ASP A 615 -9.73 3.84 -21.08
N ASP A 616 -9.15 3.87 -22.27
CA ASP A 616 -9.69 4.68 -23.37
C ASP A 616 -10.69 3.91 -24.27
N ARG A 617 -10.93 2.63 -23.98
CA ARG A 617 -11.89 1.83 -24.73
C ARG A 617 -13.33 2.16 -24.30
N PRO A 618 -14.25 2.44 -25.24
CA PRO A 618 -15.62 2.86 -24.92
C PRO A 618 -16.40 1.89 -24.05
N GLU A 619 -16.17 0.57 -24.16
CA GLU A 619 -16.88 -0.45 -23.39
C GLU A 619 -16.60 -0.41 -21.88
N TYR A 620 -15.51 0.24 -21.45
CA TYR A 620 -15.17 0.42 -20.03
C TYR A 620 -15.44 1.84 -19.52
N ALA A 621 -16.01 2.73 -20.33
CA ALA A 621 -16.29 4.12 -19.94
C ALA A 621 -17.23 4.25 -18.73
N SER A 622 -18.02 3.21 -18.44
CA SER A 622 -18.92 3.14 -17.29
C SER A 622 -18.23 2.68 -15.99
N LEU A 623 -16.99 2.17 -16.03
CA LEU A 623 -16.28 1.77 -14.80
C LEU A 623 -15.83 2.99 -14.02
N GLN A 624 -16.35 3.12 -12.80
CA GLN A 624 -15.99 4.22 -11.92
C GLN A 624 -15.68 3.72 -10.50
N ALA A 625 -14.63 4.30 -9.90
CA ALA A 625 -14.35 4.22 -8.47
C ALA A 625 -15.08 5.35 -7.74
N ILE A 626 -15.31 5.20 -6.43
CA ILE A 626 -16.06 6.16 -5.61
C ILE A 626 -15.16 6.65 -4.48
N LEU A 627 -15.05 7.98 -4.33
CA LEU A 627 -14.21 8.59 -3.32
C LEU A 627 -14.98 9.60 -2.49
N TYR A 628 -14.62 9.70 -1.20
CA TYR A 628 -15.12 10.68 -0.26
C TYR A 628 -13.94 11.52 0.25
N GLY A 629 -13.76 12.72 -0.32
CA GLY A 629 -12.52 13.49 -0.17
C GLY A 629 -11.29 12.66 -0.63
N PRO A 630 -10.31 12.38 0.25
CA PRO A 630 -9.13 11.56 -0.07
C PRO A 630 -9.35 10.04 0.08
N TYR A 631 -10.49 9.61 0.64
CA TYR A 631 -10.74 8.21 0.96
C TYR A 631 -11.41 7.48 -0.20
N LEU A 632 -10.78 6.41 -0.70
CA LEU A 632 -11.39 5.48 -1.64
C LEU A 632 -12.38 4.59 -0.89
N LEU A 633 -13.63 4.61 -1.33
CA LEU A 633 -14.70 3.78 -0.80
C LEU A 633 -14.84 2.51 -1.65
N VAL A 634 -14.98 1.37 -0.99
CA VAL A 634 -15.22 0.06 -1.63
C VAL A 634 -16.48 -0.56 -1.08
N GLY A 635 -17.20 -1.31 -1.92
CA GLY A 635 -18.47 -1.92 -1.54
C GLY A 635 -18.31 -3.34 -1.05
N HIS A 636 -19.00 -3.71 0.04
CA HIS A 636 -19.12 -5.10 0.47
C HIS A 636 -19.94 -5.91 -0.55
N THR A 637 -19.25 -6.74 -1.34
CA THR A 637 -19.87 -7.56 -2.38
C THR A 637 -18.88 -8.59 -2.92
N SER A 638 -19.42 -9.73 -3.38
CA SER A 638 -18.64 -10.80 -4.00
C SER A 638 -18.88 -10.94 -5.52
N ARG A 639 -19.93 -10.30 -6.08
CA ARG A 639 -20.31 -10.44 -7.50
C ARG A 639 -20.97 -9.19 -8.06
N ASP A 640 -21.96 -8.65 -7.35
CA ASP A 640 -22.74 -7.52 -7.85
C ASP A 640 -21.89 -6.25 -7.89
N TRP A 641 -21.93 -5.55 -9.02
CA TRP A 641 -21.06 -4.40 -9.27
C TRP A 641 -21.70 -3.33 -10.15
N SER A 642 -22.96 -3.53 -10.55
CA SER A 642 -23.73 -2.57 -11.33
C SER A 642 -24.48 -1.59 -10.42
N ILE A 643 -24.31 -0.30 -10.69
CA ILE A 643 -24.91 0.79 -9.90
C ILE A 643 -25.72 1.70 -10.81
N THR A 644 -26.68 2.43 -10.23
CA THR A 644 -27.50 3.40 -10.96
C THR A 644 -27.41 4.76 -10.30
N THR A 645 -27.20 5.79 -11.11
CA THR A 645 -27.23 7.20 -10.67
C THR A 645 -28.64 7.80 -10.78
N GLN A 646 -29.60 7.08 -11.38
CA GLN A 646 -30.99 7.51 -11.61
C GLN A 646 -31.96 7.14 -10.47
N ALA A 647 -31.45 6.72 -9.29
CA ALA A 647 -32.30 6.19 -8.22
C ALA A 647 -33.46 7.14 -7.88
N LYS A 648 -34.65 6.58 -7.61
CA LYS A 648 -35.90 7.30 -7.23
C LYS A 648 -35.79 8.15 -5.94
N ALA A 649 -34.64 8.13 -5.27
CA ALA A 649 -34.31 8.97 -4.13
C ALA A 649 -33.37 10.09 -4.58
N VAL A 650 -33.58 11.30 -4.06
CA VAL A 650 -32.84 12.52 -4.41
C VAL A 650 -31.30 12.36 -4.35
N ASN A 651 -30.77 11.34 -3.64
CA ASN A 651 -29.36 10.96 -3.58
C ASN A 651 -29.17 9.44 -3.76
N TRP A 652 -28.34 9.00 -4.72
CA TRP A 652 -28.01 7.59 -4.96
C TRP A 652 -26.99 7.01 -3.96
N ILE A 653 -26.27 7.86 -3.21
CA ILE A 653 -25.42 7.51 -2.06
C ILE A 653 -25.91 8.28 -0.84
N THR A 654 -26.11 7.60 0.28
CA THR A 654 -26.61 8.17 1.54
C THR A 654 -25.72 7.79 2.72
N PRO A 655 -25.45 8.70 3.67
CA PRO A 655 -24.60 8.40 4.81
C PRO A 655 -25.27 7.44 5.80
N ILE A 656 -24.49 6.55 6.41
CA ILE A 656 -24.95 5.68 7.50
C ILE A 656 -24.81 6.42 8.84
N PRO A 657 -25.89 6.71 9.58
CA PRO A 657 -25.80 7.42 10.87
C PRO A 657 -25.09 6.61 11.95
N GLU A 658 -24.49 7.30 12.92
CA GLU A 658 -23.81 6.69 14.10
C GLU A 658 -24.69 5.66 14.83
N THR A 659 -25.99 5.94 14.92
CA THR A 659 -26.95 5.10 15.65
C THR A 659 -27.15 3.71 15.04
N TYR A 660 -26.75 3.47 13.80
CA TYR A 660 -26.90 2.15 13.17
C TYR A 660 -26.06 1.09 13.89
N ASN A 661 -24.88 1.45 14.40
CA ASN A 661 -23.99 0.50 15.08
C ASN A 661 -24.60 -0.04 16.40
N SER A 662 -25.43 0.74 17.10
CA SER A 662 -26.10 0.25 18.31
C SER A 662 -27.25 -0.72 18.03
N HIS A 663 -27.65 -0.87 16.76
CA HIS A 663 -28.67 -1.81 16.30
C HIS A 663 -28.08 -3.06 15.65
N LEU A 664 -26.75 -3.18 15.56
CA LEU A 664 -26.07 -4.35 14.99
C LEU A 664 -25.98 -5.47 16.01
N VAL A 665 -26.36 -6.67 15.58
CA VAL A 665 -26.47 -7.87 16.41
C VAL A 665 -25.91 -9.10 15.71
N THR A 666 -25.50 -10.05 16.53
CA THR A 666 -25.24 -11.44 16.13
C THR A 666 -26.02 -12.35 17.07
N LEU A 667 -26.86 -13.19 16.49
CA LEU A 667 -27.67 -14.17 17.22
C LEU A 667 -26.92 -15.50 17.25
N SER A 668 -26.70 -16.05 18.45
CA SER A 668 -25.86 -17.24 18.64
C SER A 668 -26.52 -18.34 19.47
N GLN A 669 -26.06 -19.58 19.29
CA GLN A 669 -26.44 -20.75 20.07
C GLN A 669 -25.20 -21.62 20.33
N GLN A 670 -25.16 -22.28 21.48
CA GLN A 670 -24.11 -23.24 21.80
C GLN A 670 -24.58 -24.67 21.52
N SER A 671 -23.70 -25.47 20.92
CA SER A 671 -23.85 -26.92 20.80
C SER A 671 -22.52 -27.57 21.16
N GLY A 672 -22.48 -28.22 22.33
CA GLY A 672 -21.21 -28.65 22.94
C GLY A 672 -20.29 -27.45 23.24
N ASN A 673 -19.03 -27.54 22.81
CA ASN A 673 -18.03 -26.47 22.97
C ASN A 673 -17.99 -25.49 21.78
N ILE A 674 -18.89 -25.63 20.80
CA ILE A 674 -18.89 -24.82 19.58
C ILE A 674 -20.02 -23.78 19.66
N SER A 675 -19.67 -22.53 19.41
CA SER A 675 -20.62 -21.43 19.24
C SER A 675 -21.04 -21.34 17.77
N TYR A 676 -22.33 -21.41 17.51
CA TYR A 676 -22.92 -21.19 16.20
C TYR A 676 -23.66 -19.86 16.16
N VAL A 677 -23.68 -19.21 14.99
CA VAL A 677 -24.32 -17.92 14.74
C VAL A 677 -25.25 -18.00 13.54
N LEU A 678 -26.32 -17.20 13.55
CA LEU A 678 -27.10 -16.92 12.34
C LEU A 678 -26.18 -16.30 11.29
N SER A 679 -26.32 -16.73 10.04
CA SER A 679 -25.54 -16.23 8.92
C SER A 679 -26.34 -16.23 7.62
N ASN A 680 -26.25 -15.14 6.87
CA ASN A 680 -26.78 -15.02 5.51
C ASN A 680 -25.83 -15.71 4.52
N THR A 681 -26.15 -16.94 4.11
CA THR A 681 -25.43 -17.66 3.05
C THR A 681 -26.31 -17.74 1.82
N ASN A 682 -25.92 -17.11 0.71
CA ASN A 682 -26.67 -17.13 -0.55
C ASN A 682 -28.16 -16.76 -0.36
N GLN A 683 -28.42 -15.68 0.39
CA GLN A 683 -29.77 -15.19 0.70
C GLN A 683 -30.64 -16.19 1.50
N THR A 684 -30.04 -17.23 2.08
CA THR A 684 -30.70 -18.17 3.01
C THR A 684 -30.06 -18.03 4.39
N ILE A 685 -30.88 -18.01 5.44
CA ILE A 685 -30.38 -17.92 6.81
C ILE A 685 -30.01 -19.31 7.32
N THR A 686 -28.75 -19.48 7.71
CA THR A 686 -28.20 -20.74 8.19
C THR A 686 -27.42 -20.56 9.50
N MET A 687 -27.25 -21.63 10.27
CA MET A 687 -26.34 -21.66 11.41
C MET A 687 -24.91 -21.97 10.93
N ARG A 688 -23.94 -21.12 11.30
CA ARG A 688 -22.52 -21.30 10.99
C ARG A 688 -21.68 -21.21 12.25
N VAL A 689 -20.48 -21.77 12.25
CA VAL A 689 -19.55 -21.58 13.37
C VAL A 689 -19.24 -20.09 13.50
N SER A 690 -19.20 -19.59 14.74
CA SER A 690 -18.90 -18.19 15.03
C SER A 690 -17.58 -17.78 14.37
N PRO A 691 -17.58 -16.79 13.47
CA PRO A 691 -16.39 -16.34 12.77
C PRO A 691 -15.59 -15.32 13.57
N GLU A 692 -14.34 -15.10 13.14
CA GLU A 692 -13.49 -14.03 13.66
C GLU A 692 -13.88 -12.67 13.04
N PRO A 693 -13.73 -11.55 13.77
CA PRO A 693 -13.97 -10.22 13.22
C PRO A 693 -13.06 -9.89 12.03
N GLY A 694 -13.64 -9.24 11.02
CA GLY A 694 -12.92 -8.88 9.79
C GLY A 694 -12.88 -9.97 8.71
N THR A 695 -13.75 -10.97 8.79
CA THR A 695 -13.94 -11.96 7.71
C THR A 695 -15.28 -11.79 7.00
N GLN A 696 -15.40 -12.37 5.81
CA GLN A 696 -16.67 -12.37 5.06
C GLN A 696 -17.79 -13.10 5.82
N GLU A 697 -17.45 -14.13 6.60
CA GLU A 697 -18.41 -14.84 7.45
C GLU A 697 -18.90 -13.95 8.59
N ALA A 698 -18.05 -13.10 9.17
CA ALA A 698 -18.46 -12.13 10.18
C ALA A 698 -19.43 -11.08 9.61
N VAL A 699 -19.22 -10.67 8.34
CA VAL A 699 -20.17 -9.81 7.62
C VAL A 699 -21.52 -10.52 7.49
N ALA A 700 -21.51 -11.76 6.98
CA ALA A 700 -22.70 -12.57 6.81
C ALA A 700 -23.43 -12.89 8.13
N ALA A 701 -22.72 -12.92 9.25
CA ALA A 701 -23.26 -13.20 10.59
C ALA A 701 -23.71 -11.95 11.37
N THR A 702 -23.60 -10.76 10.77
CA THR A 702 -23.99 -9.50 11.38
C THR A 702 -25.30 -9.00 10.76
N PHE A 703 -26.27 -8.66 11.60
CA PHE A 703 -27.59 -8.16 11.20
C PHE A 703 -27.90 -6.86 11.91
N ARG A 704 -28.60 -5.94 11.25
CA ARG A 704 -29.21 -4.76 11.86
C ARG A 704 -30.65 -5.06 12.25
N LEU A 705 -31.02 -4.73 13.49
CA LEU A 705 -32.41 -4.73 13.94
C LEU A 705 -33.11 -3.45 13.48
N VAL A 706 -33.98 -3.54 12.49
CA VAL A 706 -34.77 -2.40 11.99
C VAL A 706 -36.11 -2.37 12.70
N THR A 707 -36.37 -1.35 13.50
CA THR A 707 -37.65 -1.18 14.21
C THR A 707 -38.56 -0.17 13.53
N THR A 708 -39.88 -0.37 13.64
CA THR A 708 -40.90 0.62 13.24
C THR A 708 -41.22 1.61 14.37
N ASP A 709 -40.70 1.38 15.57
CA ASP A 709 -40.92 2.23 16.74
C ASP A 709 -39.91 3.39 16.74
N ASN A 710 -40.33 4.51 16.16
CA ASN A 710 -39.51 5.73 16.09
C ASN A 710 -39.32 6.44 17.45
N SER A 711 -39.89 5.92 18.55
CA SER A 711 -39.79 6.55 19.87
C SER A 711 -38.40 6.41 20.53
N LYS A 712 -37.52 5.54 20.02
CA LYS A 712 -36.18 5.28 20.58
C LYS A 712 -35.08 5.33 19.51
N PRO A 713 -34.73 6.52 18.98
CA PRO A 713 -33.70 6.64 17.94
C PRO A 713 -32.29 6.27 18.42
N ARG A 714 -32.02 6.30 19.73
CA ARG A 714 -30.77 5.87 20.35
C ARG A 714 -31.06 4.89 21.48
N ILE A 715 -30.62 3.65 21.30
CA ILE A 715 -30.68 2.58 22.30
C ILE A 715 -29.30 2.36 22.92
N SER A 716 -29.24 1.99 24.20
CA SER A 716 -28.00 1.65 24.92
C SER A 716 -27.38 0.33 24.45
N GLY A 717 -28.18 -0.51 23.80
CA GLY A 717 -27.82 -1.81 23.26
C GLY A 717 -29.05 -2.48 22.65
N PRO A 718 -28.86 -3.52 21.84
CA PRO A 718 -29.96 -4.21 21.15
C PRO A 718 -30.96 -4.86 22.12
N GLU A 719 -30.58 -5.11 23.38
CA GLU A 719 -31.46 -5.62 24.44
C GLU A 719 -32.61 -4.67 24.77
N ALA A 720 -32.43 -3.37 24.55
CA ALA A 720 -33.49 -2.37 24.76
C ALA A 720 -34.66 -2.50 23.77
N LEU A 721 -34.50 -3.30 22.72
CA LEU A 721 -35.54 -3.64 21.74
C LEU A 721 -36.33 -4.90 22.12
N ILE A 722 -36.03 -5.57 23.23
CA ILE A 722 -36.85 -6.69 23.71
C ILE A 722 -38.26 -6.17 24.01
N GLY A 723 -39.26 -6.80 23.39
CA GLY A 723 -40.67 -6.43 23.38
C GLY A 723 -41.12 -5.70 22.11
N SER A 724 -40.18 -5.13 21.35
CA SER A 724 -40.46 -4.35 20.13
C SER A 724 -40.62 -5.23 18.89
N LEU A 725 -41.29 -4.67 17.88
CA LEU A 725 -41.34 -5.23 16.53
C LEU A 725 -40.06 -4.85 15.78
N VAL A 726 -39.38 -5.85 15.22
CA VAL A 726 -38.10 -5.72 14.51
C VAL A 726 -38.12 -6.51 13.20
N MET A 727 -37.35 -6.04 12.23
CA MET A 727 -36.96 -6.79 11.03
C MET A 727 -35.45 -7.01 11.08
N LEU A 728 -34.99 -8.16 10.60
CA LEU A 728 -33.57 -8.45 10.48
C LEU A 728 -33.09 -8.03 9.09
N GLU A 729 -32.17 -7.08 9.02
CA GLU A 729 -31.48 -6.67 7.79
C GLU A 729 -30.02 -7.15 7.83
N PRO A 730 -29.54 -7.95 6.86
CA PRO A 730 -28.12 -8.33 6.81
C PRO A 730 -27.22 -7.12 6.62
N PHE A 731 -26.06 -7.10 7.29
CA PHE A 731 -25.13 -5.97 7.30
C PHE A 731 -24.80 -5.42 5.90
N ASP A 732 -24.48 -6.31 4.95
CA ASP A 732 -24.02 -6.02 3.60
C ASP A 732 -25.14 -5.94 2.54
N PHE A 733 -26.41 -6.10 2.94
CA PHE A 733 -27.60 -5.98 2.09
C PHE A 733 -28.58 -4.91 2.60
N PRO A 734 -28.18 -3.63 2.67
CA PRO A 734 -29.04 -2.57 3.17
C PRO A 734 -30.33 -2.44 2.33
N GLY A 735 -31.48 -2.40 2.99
CA GLY A 735 -32.80 -2.41 2.36
C GLY A 735 -33.38 -3.80 2.05
N MET A 736 -32.66 -4.88 2.35
CA MET A 736 -33.17 -6.25 2.27
C MET A 736 -33.41 -6.83 3.67
N ILE A 737 -34.49 -7.57 3.84
CA ILE A 737 -34.93 -8.08 5.15
C ILE A 737 -35.13 -9.59 5.10
N VAL A 738 -34.95 -10.23 6.25
CA VAL A 738 -35.26 -11.66 6.43
C VAL A 738 -36.77 -11.88 6.39
N LYS A 739 -37.21 -12.82 5.56
CA LYS A 739 -38.60 -13.20 5.33
C LYS A 739 -38.82 -14.71 5.37
N GLN A 740 -40.01 -15.11 5.77
CA GLN A 740 -40.49 -16.47 5.56
C GLN A 740 -40.65 -16.77 4.07
N ALA A 741 -39.98 -17.81 3.59
CA ALA A 741 -40.22 -18.41 2.27
C ALA A 741 -41.41 -19.39 2.30
N THR A 742 -41.86 -19.84 1.12
CA THR A 742 -43.02 -20.74 0.96
C THR A 742 -42.81 -22.10 1.63
N ASP A 743 -41.56 -22.57 1.74
CA ASP A 743 -41.17 -23.83 2.39
C ASP A 743 -40.90 -23.68 3.91
N SER A 744 -41.32 -22.55 4.50
CA SER A 744 -41.04 -22.14 5.89
C SER A 744 -39.59 -21.82 6.22
N SER A 745 -38.65 -21.92 5.27
CA SER A 745 -37.28 -21.45 5.47
C SER A 745 -37.21 -19.92 5.56
N LEU A 746 -36.11 -19.40 6.10
CA LEU A 746 -35.85 -17.96 6.18
C LEU A 746 -34.90 -17.51 5.06
N THR A 747 -35.35 -16.54 4.27
CA THR A 747 -34.60 -16.00 3.12
C THR A 747 -34.48 -14.48 3.19
N VAL A 748 -33.50 -13.91 2.50
CA VAL A 748 -33.26 -12.45 2.43
C VAL A 748 -33.86 -11.92 1.15
N GLN A 749 -34.76 -10.93 1.24
CA GLN A 749 -35.46 -10.36 0.10
C GLN A 749 -35.62 -8.84 0.24
N ALA A 750 -35.78 -8.12 -0.87
CA ALA A 750 -36.02 -6.68 -0.87
C ALA A 750 -37.26 -6.30 -0.05
N SER A 751 -37.18 -5.24 0.74
CA SER A 751 -38.31 -4.77 1.57
C SER A 751 -39.40 -4.11 0.72
N SER A 752 -40.65 -4.62 0.74
CA SER A 752 -41.84 -3.93 0.20
C SER A 752 -42.82 -3.55 1.33
N PRO A 753 -43.56 -2.43 1.22
CA PRO A 753 -44.59 -2.04 2.20
C PRO A 753 -45.66 -3.12 2.46
N SER A 754 -45.90 -4.02 1.49
CA SER A 754 -46.80 -5.17 1.60
C SER A 754 -46.29 -6.28 2.52
N ASP A 755 -45.00 -6.27 2.87
CA ASP A 755 -44.33 -7.45 3.42
C ASP A 755 -44.27 -7.48 4.95
N LYS A 756 -44.93 -6.51 5.61
CA LYS A 756 -44.96 -6.41 7.08
C LYS A 756 -45.37 -7.72 7.74
N GLY A 757 -46.26 -8.50 7.12
CA GLY A 757 -46.69 -9.79 7.67
C GLY A 757 -45.60 -10.87 7.68
N ALA A 758 -44.77 -10.98 6.65
CA ALA A 758 -43.83 -12.10 6.47
C ALA A 758 -42.39 -11.80 6.96
N SER A 759 -42.11 -10.55 7.34
CA SER A 759 -40.77 -10.05 7.73
C SER A 759 -40.69 -9.46 9.13
N SER A 760 -41.82 -9.18 9.78
CA SER A 760 -41.84 -8.53 11.09
C SER A 760 -41.84 -9.56 12.21
N PHE A 761 -40.80 -9.54 13.03
CA PHE A 761 -40.65 -10.38 14.19
C PHE A 761 -40.82 -9.55 15.46
N ARG A 762 -41.50 -10.10 16.46
CA ARG A 762 -41.46 -9.55 17.80
C ARG A 762 -40.29 -10.19 18.55
N LEU A 763 -39.37 -9.34 19.01
CA LEU A 763 -38.25 -9.78 19.83
C LEU A 763 -38.76 -9.98 21.26
N VAL A 764 -38.63 -11.18 21.82
CA VAL A 764 -39.08 -11.49 23.18
C VAL A 764 -37.95 -12.13 23.98
N SER A 765 -38.06 -12.12 25.32
CA SER A 765 -37.20 -12.94 26.17
C SER A 765 -37.28 -14.40 25.74
N GLY A 766 -36.15 -15.11 25.75
CA GLY A 766 -36.06 -16.45 25.20
C GLY A 766 -37.03 -17.40 25.87
N VAL A 767 -37.69 -18.22 25.05
CA VAL A 767 -38.71 -19.16 25.53
C VAL A 767 -38.13 -20.29 26.37
N ASP A 768 -36.81 -20.48 26.37
CA ASP A 768 -36.07 -21.38 27.27
C ASP A 768 -35.91 -20.86 28.71
N GLY A 769 -36.31 -19.61 28.98
CA GLY A 769 -36.24 -19.00 30.31
C GLY A 769 -34.83 -18.69 30.80
N LYS A 770 -33.80 -18.82 29.95
CA LYS A 770 -32.42 -18.52 30.34
C LYS A 770 -32.19 -17.00 30.38
N PRO A 771 -31.48 -16.47 31.40
CA PRO A 771 -31.15 -15.05 31.43
C PRO A 771 -30.34 -14.62 30.19
N GLY A 772 -30.79 -13.56 29.51
CA GLY A 772 -30.12 -13.02 28.33
C GLY A 772 -30.37 -13.78 27.02
N SER A 773 -31.20 -14.84 27.03
CA SER A 773 -31.69 -15.43 25.79
C SER A 773 -32.85 -14.61 25.21
N VAL A 774 -33.01 -14.69 23.89
CA VAL A 774 -34.09 -14.05 23.13
C VAL A 774 -34.69 -15.03 22.13
N SER A 775 -35.96 -14.81 21.79
CA SER A 775 -36.65 -15.53 20.72
C SER A 775 -37.30 -14.53 19.76
N LEU A 776 -37.40 -14.93 18.48
CA LEU A 776 -38.02 -14.13 17.43
C LEU A 776 -39.32 -14.83 17.02
N THR A 777 -40.46 -14.24 17.37
CA THR A 777 -41.79 -14.74 16.95
C THR A 777 -42.30 -13.94 15.76
N LEU A 778 -42.83 -14.60 14.73
CA LEU A 778 -43.38 -13.92 13.57
C LEU A 778 -44.71 -13.23 13.94
N GLU A 779 -44.88 -11.94 13.64
CA GLU A 779 -46.06 -11.17 14.06
C GLU A 779 -47.35 -11.63 13.37
N SER A 780 -47.27 -12.04 12.09
CA SER A 780 -48.45 -12.52 11.34
C SER A 780 -48.91 -13.93 11.73
N LYS A 781 -48.05 -14.72 12.38
CA LYS A 781 -48.34 -16.09 12.79
C LYS A 781 -47.96 -16.29 14.26
N LYS A 782 -48.91 -15.96 15.15
CA LYS A 782 -48.74 -16.13 16.59
C LYS A 782 -48.34 -17.57 16.94
N GLY A 783 -47.32 -17.73 17.78
CA GLY A 783 -46.82 -19.04 18.21
C GLY A 783 -45.80 -19.68 17.27
N CYS A 784 -45.39 -19.00 16.20
CA CYS A 784 -44.33 -19.45 15.30
C CYS A 784 -43.02 -18.72 15.59
N PHE A 785 -41.96 -19.48 15.87
CA PHE A 785 -40.65 -18.96 16.24
C PHE A 785 -39.58 -19.33 15.22
N VAL A 786 -38.57 -18.47 15.10
CA VAL A 786 -37.33 -18.80 14.39
C VAL A 786 -36.68 -20.00 15.10
N TYR A 787 -36.39 -21.05 14.34
CA TYR A 787 -36.01 -22.35 14.87
C TYR A 787 -34.84 -22.94 14.07
N SER A 788 -33.86 -23.50 14.79
CA SER A 788 -32.55 -23.92 14.27
C SER A 788 -32.26 -25.42 14.32
N ASP A 789 -33.18 -26.23 14.85
CA ASP A 789 -32.94 -27.59 15.35
C ASP A 789 -31.99 -27.66 16.57
N LEU A 790 -32.06 -28.76 17.33
CA LEU A 790 -31.23 -29.00 18.51
C LEU A 790 -29.81 -29.45 18.18
N THR A 791 -29.66 -30.32 17.19
CA THR A 791 -28.36 -30.86 16.77
C THR A 791 -27.79 -29.97 15.66
N LEU A 792 -27.19 -28.85 16.07
CA LEU A 792 -26.60 -27.89 15.15
C LEU A 792 -25.43 -28.51 14.38
N LYS A 793 -25.48 -28.38 13.06
CA LYS A 793 -24.38 -28.64 12.14
C LYS A 793 -24.14 -27.39 11.31
N GLN A 794 -22.92 -27.23 10.80
CA GLN A 794 -22.62 -26.10 9.94
C GLN A 794 -23.50 -26.16 8.68
N GLY A 795 -24.24 -25.09 8.40
CA GLY A 795 -25.17 -25.00 7.28
C GLY A 795 -26.61 -25.44 7.59
N THR A 796 -26.96 -25.75 8.84
CA THR A 796 -28.36 -25.99 9.22
C THR A 796 -29.21 -24.77 8.85
N LYS A 797 -30.24 -24.97 8.01
CA LYS A 797 -31.14 -23.89 7.57
C LYS A 797 -32.10 -23.51 8.69
N LEU A 798 -32.29 -22.22 8.90
CA LEU A 798 -33.31 -21.75 9.83
C LEU A 798 -34.67 -21.73 9.14
N ARG A 799 -35.68 -22.10 9.93
CA ARG A 799 -37.08 -22.13 9.52
C ARG A 799 -37.97 -21.55 10.61
N LEU A 800 -39.20 -21.25 10.23
CA LEU A 800 -40.25 -20.99 11.19
C LEU A 800 -40.90 -22.30 11.59
N GLU A 801 -40.90 -22.57 12.89
CA GLU A 801 -41.59 -23.71 13.47
C GLU A 801 -42.73 -23.19 14.37
N CYS A 802 -43.93 -23.73 14.16
CA CYS A 802 -45.14 -23.30 14.83
C CYS A 802 -45.61 -24.44 15.75
N GLY A 803 -45.62 -24.20 17.05
CA GLY A 803 -45.99 -25.23 18.01
C GLY A 803 -47.21 -24.84 18.85
N ALA A 804 -48.18 -25.75 18.96
CA ALA A 804 -49.11 -25.80 20.09
C ALA A 804 -48.41 -26.17 21.41
N VAL A 805 -47.08 -26.33 21.40
CA VAL A 805 -46.26 -26.94 22.44
C VAL A 805 -45.11 -25.99 22.82
N VAL A 806 -45.45 -24.85 23.43
CA VAL A 806 -44.50 -24.02 24.19
C VAL A 806 -44.02 -24.76 25.46
N THR A 807 -44.39 -26.03 25.65
CA THR A 807 -44.05 -26.87 26.79
C THR A 807 -42.88 -27.83 26.54
N ASP A 808 -42.43 -28.03 25.28
CA ASP A 808 -41.28 -28.89 24.98
C ASP A 808 -39.96 -28.14 25.18
N GLU A 809 -39.17 -28.55 26.16
CA GLU A 809 -37.84 -27.99 26.45
C GLU A 809 -36.89 -28.04 25.26
N LYS A 810 -37.03 -29.06 24.39
CA LYS A 810 -36.24 -29.19 23.17
C LYS A 810 -36.56 -28.08 22.17
N PHE A 811 -37.86 -27.81 21.97
CA PHE A 811 -38.33 -26.72 21.15
C PHE A 811 -37.85 -25.37 21.70
N LYS A 812 -38.01 -25.16 23.01
CA LYS A 812 -37.63 -23.90 23.66
C LYS A 812 -36.14 -23.58 23.46
N GLN A 813 -35.28 -24.58 23.62
CA GLN A 813 -33.83 -24.42 23.41
C GLN A 813 -33.51 -24.09 21.95
N ALA A 814 -34.10 -24.80 20.99
CA ALA A 814 -33.85 -24.57 19.56
C ALA A 814 -34.49 -23.28 19.00
N ALA A 815 -35.46 -22.70 19.71
CA ALA A 815 -36.11 -21.43 19.38
C ALA A 815 -35.54 -20.22 20.16
N SER A 816 -34.53 -20.43 21.00
CA SER A 816 -33.89 -19.38 21.82
C SER A 816 -32.44 -19.17 21.40
N PHE A 817 -32.04 -17.90 21.31
CA PHE A 817 -30.72 -17.46 20.88
C PHE A 817 -30.13 -16.52 21.91
N LYS A 818 -28.81 -16.49 22.06
CA LYS A 818 -28.12 -15.41 22.77
C LYS A 818 -27.96 -14.22 21.83
N LEU A 819 -28.43 -13.05 22.27
CA LEU A 819 -28.23 -11.79 21.57
C LEU A 819 -26.87 -11.21 21.94
N ASN A 820 -25.98 -11.06 20.95
CA ASN A 820 -24.70 -10.38 21.12
C ASN A 820 -24.69 -9.12 20.25
N THR A 821 -23.83 -8.16 20.59
CA THR A 821 -23.45 -7.08 19.66
C THR A 821 -22.91 -7.67 18.37
N GLY A 822 -23.18 -7.01 17.23
CA GLY A 822 -22.69 -7.44 15.93
C GLY A 822 -21.17 -7.64 15.92
N ILE A 823 -20.72 -8.72 15.28
CA ILE A 823 -19.28 -9.01 15.12
C ILE A 823 -18.59 -7.91 14.31
N ASN A 824 -19.30 -7.38 13.30
CA ASN A 824 -18.85 -6.24 12.51
C ASN A 824 -19.61 -4.95 12.86
N GLN A 825 -18.97 -3.82 12.57
CA GLN A 825 -19.51 -2.48 12.75
C GLN A 825 -19.32 -1.67 11.46
N TYR A 826 -20.24 -0.75 11.18
CA TYR A 826 -20.05 0.24 10.13
C TYR A 826 -18.88 1.16 10.51
N ASN A 827 -18.03 1.44 9.54
CA ASN A 827 -17.03 2.48 9.68
C ASN A 827 -17.75 3.84 9.80
N PRO A 828 -17.25 4.80 10.58
CA PRO A 828 -17.87 6.13 10.64
C PRO A 828 -17.97 6.82 9.28
N MET A 829 -17.12 6.45 8.31
CA MET A 829 -17.17 6.91 6.92
C MET A 829 -17.98 6.00 5.98
N SER A 830 -18.88 5.16 6.51
CA SER A 830 -19.68 4.25 5.69
C SER A 830 -20.92 4.93 5.09
N PHE A 831 -21.29 4.49 3.89
CA PHE A 831 -22.45 4.96 3.14
C PHE A 831 -23.29 3.77 2.62
N VAL A 832 -24.57 4.00 2.36
CA VAL A 832 -25.41 3.11 1.55
C VAL A 832 -25.46 3.66 0.14
N MET A 833 -25.08 2.83 -0.84
CA MET A 833 -25.15 3.14 -2.27
C MET A 833 -26.23 2.33 -2.95
N SER A 834 -27.03 2.99 -3.81
CA SER A 834 -28.06 2.35 -4.62
C SER A 834 -27.43 1.53 -5.76
N GLY A 835 -27.81 0.26 -5.85
CA GLY A 835 -27.46 -0.61 -6.98
C GLY A 835 -28.67 -0.96 -7.83
N THR A 836 -28.44 -1.63 -8.95
CA THR A 836 -29.51 -2.04 -9.87
C THR A 836 -30.34 -3.22 -9.33
N GLN A 837 -29.70 -4.15 -8.62
CA GLN A 837 -30.34 -5.33 -8.03
C GLN A 837 -30.53 -5.20 -6.52
N ARG A 838 -29.58 -4.56 -5.83
CA ARG A 838 -29.58 -4.35 -4.37
C ARG A 838 -28.73 -3.12 -4.04
N ASN A 839 -28.85 -2.61 -2.82
CA ASN A 839 -27.94 -1.59 -2.33
C ASN A 839 -26.65 -2.22 -1.77
N PHE A 840 -25.62 -1.39 -1.62
CA PHE A 840 -24.29 -1.75 -1.12
C PHE A 840 -23.94 -0.92 0.10
N VAL A 841 -23.19 -1.51 1.03
CA VAL A 841 -22.45 -0.76 2.05
C VAL A 841 -21.09 -0.39 1.47
N LEU A 842 -20.81 0.90 1.39
CA LEU A 842 -19.50 1.44 1.05
C LEU A 842 -18.74 1.77 2.34
N SER A 843 -17.45 1.42 2.38
CA SER A 843 -16.54 1.76 3.49
C SER A 843 -15.13 2.03 2.94
N PRO A 844 -14.26 2.76 3.66
CA PRO A 844 -12.88 3.02 3.21
C PRO A 844 -12.08 1.73 3.02
N LEU A 845 -11.30 1.61 1.94
CA LEU A 845 -10.54 0.40 1.60
C LEU A 845 -9.58 -0.07 2.72
N PHE A 846 -8.98 0.85 3.47
CA PHE A 846 -8.07 0.50 4.56
C PHE A 846 -8.78 -0.21 5.73
N SER A 847 -10.12 -0.14 5.82
CA SER A 847 -10.89 -0.82 6.87
C SER A 847 -11.11 -2.31 6.61
N PHE A 848 -10.94 -2.77 5.37
CA PHE A 848 -11.11 -4.16 4.97
C PHE A 848 -9.90 -5.01 5.32
N ARG A 849 -10.15 -6.24 5.77
CA ARG A 849 -9.18 -7.30 6.02
C ARG A 849 -9.43 -8.46 5.06
N ASP A 850 -10.26 -9.42 5.44
CA ASP A 850 -10.49 -10.64 4.65
C ASP A 850 -11.85 -10.60 3.93
N GLU A 851 -12.67 -9.59 4.19
CA GLU A 851 -13.96 -9.39 3.54
C GLU A 851 -13.82 -9.21 2.03
N THR A 852 -14.85 -9.62 1.28
CA THR A 852 -14.90 -9.44 -0.18
C THR A 852 -15.42 -8.05 -0.55
N TYR A 853 -14.78 -7.41 -1.54
CA TYR A 853 -15.13 -6.07 -1.97
C TYR A 853 -14.98 -5.81 -3.47
N ASN A 854 -15.60 -4.71 -3.93
CA ASN A 854 -15.39 -4.09 -5.23
C ASN A 854 -14.86 -2.66 -5.08
N VAL A 855 -13.84 -2.33 -5.86
CA VAL A 855 -13.30 -0.97 -5.99
C VAL A 855 -14.01 -0.19 -7.10
N TYR A 856 -14.17 -0.83 -8.26
CA TYR A 856 -14.78 -0.25 -9.44
C TYR A 856 -16.20 -0.80 -9.64
N PHE A 857 -17.12 0.07 -10.02
CA PHE A 857 -18.52 -0.25 -10.29
C PHE A 857 -18.88 0.15 -11.72
N SER A 858 -19.73 -0.64 -12.37
CA SER A 858 -20.32 -0.29 -13.66
C SER A 858 -21.49 0.67 -13.44
N VAL A 859 -21.31 1.93 -13.79
CA VAL A 859 -22.33 2.97 -13.69
C VAL A 859 -23.30 2.87 -14.87
N GLN A 860 -24.55 2.54 -14.60
CA GLN A 860 -25.64 2.63 -15.57
C GLN A 860 -26.29 4.01 -15.42
N THR A 861 -26.06 4.86 -16.41
CA THR A 861 -26.56 6.24 -16.47
C THR A 861 -27.97 6.34 -16.97
#